data_AF-A0A8S1KZ71-F1
#
_entry.id   AF-A0A8S1KZ71-F1
#
_cell.length_a   1.000
_cell.length_b   1.000
_cell.length_c   1.000
_cell.angle_alpha   90.00
_cell.angle_beta   90.00
_cell.angle_gamma   90.00
#
_symmetry.space_group_name_H-M   'P 1'
#
loop_
_entity.id
_entity.type
_entity.pdbx_description
1 polymer ?
#
loop_
_entity_poly.entity_id
_entity_poly.type
_entity_poly.pdbx_seq_one_letter_code
_entity_poly.pdbx_strand_id
1 'polypeptide(L)'
;MDQYDYGEQDDQDDYDYQDEEFANYSGSNLKILMVAEKNSIAEAVAYAIGNKVRAKKGRQAFFYFSGMFKGQQANFTVTATNGHLFSRDFPKEYENWNSCDPIELFQAKTIKKPANKAGIGLLKKCSSGIDYLILWLDNDREGENICFEVDEVCNSQGRAKKLRAKFSSITQTDLRNAYNQLNSGPNILESESVDARQIIDLKVGVAFSRFQTLYFQKKYSMDQMITFGPCQTPTLGFCVERHEEIVNFIPKAFYTIKLSISNNVGYKQEVEWLGQQIWKEQEAKQIVQQLQKCKEGDVITQQVEQKSKPRPEGINTVQLLKFASSYLGLGPQQAMHVAERLYLKGYMSYPRTETTAYPQEFPTQRIINNLQKYKETIISEHSKYLKTSGHLNPKQGVDIGDHPPITPTENVPQELYGEEKSMYEYVVKMFLAAHSKDCKYENHTLKFSVNEQQFKYQSKYIIDPGFTKVANWLAITENKSDITKFVNNKKVQIAFVEYTQGQTSPPDHLTETELITLMDKFKIGTDASMATHINNICERQYVKVEGQSRKLKPTDLGLSLVRGYKRIDSDLVAPQLRSNIESQVDQIAKGKLKYQQVIDEVIQIFTKKFIHFRERINDFQLIQYHQQGINRQIKQSDEEIILSRCGDCNRYLVQSNNSAICKQCIKTYPLLPDCKFKTYGAYRCPFDKFELLLCTSNKSPFNTTLICPKCFTSSPLVTSDQCTCNICPNVNCEKSKESRMLGKCKNCQFGELILEPFISKGQQICISCNECWCLYQLVPAILSVELNKNSCPQCQLKTFNLTTKTKDKEETKYNSVCLMCHEELNKKLLYAPYLGEKKFMIQQKKIESNIKQEDVNKETFSKGRKKFSKNSRKTDKKDDDNQFTQKKNDNADWATLLLAQSVTNNKQKSNQPLKQEEDQQQLQKQQIIEPGLVLLEQKKKRN
;
A
#
# COMPACT_ATOMS: atom_id res chain seq x y z
N MET A 1 10.96 5.54 11.85
CA MET A 1 11.92 4.62 12.52
C MET A 1 12.53 3.74 11.43
N ASP A 2 13.43 4.27 10.60
CA ASP A 2 14.08 5.57 10.74
C ASP A 2 13.54 6.62 9.75
N GLN A 3 13.11 7.73 10.34
CA GLN A 3 12.94 9.03 9.70
C GLN A 3 13.52 9.98 10.75
N TYR A 4 14.76 10.39 10.54
CA TYR A 4 15.35 11.45 11.35
C TYR A 4 15.04 12.76 10.63
N ASP A 5 14.09 13.48 11.21
CA ASP A 5 13.73 14.83 10.80
C ASP A 5 14.92 15.74 11.14
N TYR A 6 15.65 16.19 10.12
CA TYR A 6 16.80 17.07 10.29
C TYR A 6 16.33 18.51 10.54
N GLY A 7 15.84 18.74 11.76
CA GLY A 7 15.61 20.09 12.27
C GLY A 7 16.92 20.88 12.26
N GLU A 8 16.85 22.14 11.81
CA GLU A 8 18.02 23.04 11.81
C GLU A 8 18.36 23.43 13.25
N GLN A 9 19.36 22.75 13.82
CA GLN A 9 20.13 23.22 14.96
C GLN A 9 21.61 23.23 14.59
N ASP A 10 22.36 24.22 15.08
CA ASP A 10 23.75 24.45 14.71
C ASP A 10 24.71 23.47 15.40
N ASP A 11 24.77 22.23 14.89
CA ASP A 11 25.73 21.17 15.26
C ASP A 11 27.19 21.61 14.93
N GLN A 12 27.78 22.49 15.76
CA GLN A 12 29.15 23.00 15.59
C GLN A 12 30.18 22.39 16.56
N ASP A 13 29.73 21.76 17.66
CA ASP A 13 30.55 21.58 18.88
C ASP A 13 31.09 20.16 19.15
N ASP A 14 30.89 19.18 18.26
CA ASP A 14 31.18 17.74 18.55
C ASP A 14 32.24 17.10 17.62
N TYR A 15 33.09 17.93 16.98
CA TYR A 15 34.08 17.50 15.98
C TYR A 15 35.55 17.87 16.33
N ASP A 16 35.90 17.89 17.62
CA ASP A 16 37.26 18.15 18.11
C ASP A 16 38.24 16.97 17.88
N TYR A 17 38.47 16.65 16.61
CA TYR A 17 39.64 15.88 16.18
C TYR A 17 40.86 16.79 16.26
N GLN A 18 41.59 16.70 17.37
CA GLN A 18 42.84 17.44 17.61
C GLN A 18 43.86 17.21 16.47
N ASP A 19 44.41 18.31 15.93
CA ASP A 19 45.25 18.24 14.73
C ASP A 19 46.58 17.49 14.96
N GLU A 20 47.01 17.31 16.22
CA GLU A 20 48.19 16.52 16.58
C GLU A 20 48.09 15.04 16.18
N GLU A 21 46.88 14.45 16.10
CA GLU A 21 46.70 13.07 15.61
C GLU A 21 47.02 12.96 14.10
N PHE A 22 46.79 14.03 13.33
CA PHE A 22 47.13 14.09 11.89
C PHE A 22 48.57 14.55 11.66
N ALA A 23 49.15 15.33 12.58
CA ALA A 23 50.51 15.87 12.46
C ALA A 23 51.62 14.84 12.68
N ASN A 24 51.39 13.79 13.49
CA ASN A 24 52.39 12.81 13.94
C ASN A 24 52.89 11.80 12.86
N TYR A 25 52.89 12.19 11.60
CA TYR A 25 53.51 11.46 10.48
C TYR A 25 54.64 12.28 9.82
N SER A 26 55.64 12.64 10.63
CA SER A 26 56.88 13.31 10.25
C SER A 26 57.93 12.30 9.72
N GLY A 27 57.76 11.82 8.50
CA GLY A 27 58.70 10.91 7.85
C GLY A 27 58.42 10.72 6.36
N SER A 28 59.38 10.13 5.63
CA SER A 28 59.34 9.94 4.17
C SER A 28 58.41 8.80 3.69
N ASN A 29 57.31 8.56 4.40
CA ASN A 29 56.33 7.52 4.08
C ASN A 29 55.19 8.11 3.26
N LEU A 30 54.70 7.39 2.26
CA LEU A 30 53.53 7.79 1.48
C LEU A 30 52.29 7.94 2.38
N LYS A 31 51.51 9.00 2.18
CA LYS A 31 50.23 9.23 2.86
C LYS A 31 49.08 8.81 1.94
N ILE A 32 48.29 7.84 2.38
CA ILE A 32 47.23 7.22 1.58
C ILE A 32 45.89 7.37 2.30
N LEU A 33 44.95 8.09 1.67
CA LEU A 33 43.57 8.17 2.12
C LEU A 33 42.72 7.15 1.36
N MET A 34 41.94 6.36 2.08
CA MET A 34 41.03 5.36 1.57
C MET A 34 39.61 5.73 2.02
N VAL A 35 38.70 5.97 1.07
CA VAL A 35 37.33 6.41 1.37
C VAL A 35 36.35 5.39 0.83
N ALA A 36 35.49 4.85 1.71
CA ALA A 36 34.41 3.94 1.35
C ALA A 36 33.04 4.64 1.40
N GLU A 37 31.98 3.97 0.92
CA GLU A 37 30.63 4.55 1.00
C GLU A 37 30.05 4.50 2.43
N LYS A 38 30.34 3.44 3.20
CA LYS A 38 29.71 3.18 4.51
C LYS A 38 30.75 2.76 5.56
N ASN A 39 30.55 3.15 6.83
CA ASN A 39 31.47 2.85 7.94
C ASN A 39 31.85 1.35 8.03
N SER A 40 30.93 0.42 7.74
CA SER A 40 31.18 -1.02 7.75
C SER A 40 32.06 -1.50 6.59
N ILE A 41 32.00 -0.85 5.43
CA ILE A 41 32.88 -1.12 4.29
C ILE A 41 34.29 -0.61 4.63
N ALA A 42 34.43 0.59 5.21
CA ALA A 42 35.70 1.09 5.70
C ALA A 42 36.35 0.16 6.75
N GLU A 43 35.56 -0.38 7.67
CA GLU A 43 36.01 -1.38 8.65
C GLU A 43 36.50 -2.67 7.98
N ALA A 44 35.73 -3.23 7.03
CA ALA A 44 36.09 -4.44 6.30
C ALA A 44 37.35 -4.25 5.43
N VAL A 45 37.47 -3.11 4.74
CA VAL A 45 38.65 -2.73 3.94
C VAL A 45 39.89 -2.60 4.81
N ALA A 46 39.78 -1.91 5.96
CA ALA A 46 40.89 -1.76 6.90
C ALA A 46 41.37 -3.11 7.44
N TYR A 47 40.48 -4.01 7.87
CA TYR A 47 40.85 -5.33 8.38
C TYR A 47 41.14 -6.38 7.29
N ALA A 48 40.89 -6.09 6.01
CA ALA A 48 41.34 -6.92 4.90
C ALA A 48 42.80 -6.63 4.52
N ILE A 49 43.19 -5.36 4.52
CA ILE A 49 44.47 -4.87 3.96
C ILE A 49 45.49 -4.56 5.06
N GLY A 50 45.05 -4.01 6.19
CA GLY A 50 45.89 -3.51 7.25
C GLY A 50 46.32 -4.55 8.29
N ASN A 51 47.61 -4.52 8.64
CA ASN A 51 48.14 -5.23 9.81
C ASN A 51 48.17 -4.29 11.03
N LYS A 52 47.82 -4.80 12.21
CA LYS A 52 47.78 -4.04 13.48
C LYS A 52 46.96 -2.72 13.40
N VAL A 53 45.80 -2.79 12.74
CA VAL A 53 44.88 -1.65 12.58
C VAL A 53 44.50 -1.02 13.92
N ARG A 54 44.74 0.29 14.06
CA ARG A 54 44.21 1.13 15.13
C ARG A 54 42.87 1.69 14.67
N ALA A 55 41.87 1.71 15.56
CA ALA A 55 40.53 2.24 15.24
C ALA A 55 40.14 3.34 16.22
N LYS A 56 39.57 4.44 15.72
CA LYS A 56 38.91 5.49 16.52
C LYS A 56 37.43 5.50 16.10
N LYS A 57 36.55 5.01 16.98
CA LYS A 57 35.12 4.83 16.70
C LYS A 57 34.31 5.98 17.29
N GLY A 58 33.65 6.75 16.42
CA GLY A 58 32.68 7.79 16.75
C GLY A 58 31.51 7.79 15.75
N ARG A 59 30.79 8.90 15.58
CA ARG A 59 29.73 9.08 14.56
C ARG A 59 30.21 8.67 13.14
N GLN A 60 31.49 8.95 12.84
CA GLN A 60 32.18 8.55 11.62
C GLN A 60 33.42 7.72 11.98
N ALA A 61 33.62 6.59 11.32
CA ALA A 61 34.65 5.62 11.71
C ALA A 61 36.03 5.95 11.11
N PHE A 62 37.09 5.76 11.90
CA PHE A 62 38.48 5.86 11.45
C PHE A 62 39.28 4.62 11.74
N PHE A 63 40.10 4.24 10.76
CA PHE A 63 41.06 3.16 10.87
C PHE A 63 42.42 3.62 10.33
N TYR A 64 43.48 3.34 11.08
CA TYR A 64 44.85 3.74 10.76
C TYR A 64 45.79 2.53 10.83
N PHE A 65 46.66 2.38 9.83
CA PHE A 65 47.74 1.39 9.84
C PHE A 65 48.92 1.84 8.96
N SER A 66 50.08 1.22 9.16
CA SER A 66 51.25 1.39 8.31
C SER A 66 51.57 0.07 7.60
N GLY A 67 52.07 0.14 6.37
CA GLY A 67 52.36 -1.03 5.55
C GLY A 67 53.12 -0.66 4.28
N MET A 68 53.22 -1.61 3.34
CA MET A 68 53.87 -1.37 2.05
C MET A 68 52.83 -1.05 0.97
N PHE A 69 53.10 -0.03 0.17
CA PHE A 69 52.35 0.30 -1.04
C PHE A 69 53.31 0.51 -2.21
N LYS A 70 53.12 -0.26 -3.31
CA LYS A 70 53.92 -0.17 -4.54
C LYS A 70 55.45 -0.15 -4.31
N GLY A 71 55.93 -0.92 -3.32
CA GLY A 71 57.34 -1.03 -2.96
C GLY A 71 57.87 0.03 -1.99
N GLN A 72 57.04 0.95 -1.50
CA GLN A 72 57.41 1.99 -0.54
C GLN A 72 56.63 1.85 0.77
N GLN A 73 57.21 2.33 1.87
CA GLN A 73 56.52 2.39 3.17
C GLN A 73 55.43 3.47 3.13
N ALA A 74 54.24 3.13 3.60
CA ALA A 74 53.06 3.97 3.55
C ALA A 74 52.29 3.97 4.88
N ASN A 75 51.58 5.07 5.14
CA ASN A 75 50.62 5.25 6.22
C ASN A 75 49.22 5.40 5.60
N PHE A 76 48.31 4.53 6.01
CA PHE A 76 46.96 4.42 5.48
C PHE A 76 45.95 4.97 6.49
N THR A 77 45.05 5.81 6.01
CA THR A 77 43.86 6.29 6.73
C THR A 77 42.63 5.77 5.99
N VAL A 78 41.73 5.06 6.67
CA VAL A 78 40.47 4.56 6.10
C VAL A 78 39.29 5.19 6.82
N THR A 79 38.35 5.75 6.05
CA THR A 79 37.07 6.30 6.54
C THR A 79 35.96 6.11 5.49
N ALA A 80 34.77 6.65 5.72
CA ALA A 80 33.63 6.52 4.82
C ALA A 80 32.80 7.81 4.69
N THR A 81 32.07 7.99 3.59
CA THR A 81 31.16 9.13 3.39
C THR A 81 29.83 8.98 4.14
N ASN A 82 29.35 7.75 4.31
CA ASN A 82 28.00 7.37 4.74
C ASN A 82 26.89 7.91 3.83
N GLY A 83 27.07 7.72 2.52
CA GLY A 83 26.16 8.18 1.45
C GLY A 83 26.74 9.33 0.61
N HIS A 84 25.89 10.11 -0.05
CA HIS A 84 26.31 11.33 -0.75
C HIS A 84 26.82 12.39 0.23
N LEU A 85 27.83 13.13 -0.20
CA LEU A 85 28.32 14.33 0.47
C LEU A 85 27.48 15.56 0.09
N PHE A 86 26.93 15.59 -1.13
CA PHE A 86 26.13 16.69 -1.66
C PHE A 86 24.70 16.27 -2.02
N SER A 87 23.80 17.26 -2.10
CA SER A 87 22.49 17.13 -2.73
C SER A 87 22.40 18.06 -3.94
N ARG A 88 21.64 17.67 -4.97
CA ARG A 88 21.35 18.53 -6.12
C ARG A 88 20.09 19.35 -5.86
N ASP A 89 20.19 20.66 -5.99
CA ASP A 89 19.07 21.59 -5.78
C ASP A 89 19.24 22.86 -6.63
N PHE A 90 18.31 23.80 -6.54
CA PHE A 90 18.40 25.12 -7.14
C PHE A 90 19.12 26.15 -6.22
N PRO A 91 19.65 27.24 -6.80
CA PRO A 91 20.07 28.45 -6.09
C PRO A 91 18.99 29.05 -5.18
N LYS A 92 19.43 29.86 -4.22
CA LYS A 92 18.57 30.38 -3.13
C LYS A 92 17.41 31.23 -3.63
N GLU A 93 17.56 31.93 -4.74
CA GLU A 93 16.49 32.73 -5.36
C GLU A 93 15.30 31.87 -5.84
N TYR A 94 15.49 30.58 -6.09
CA TYR A 94 14.43 29.62 -6.46
C TYR A 94 13.93 28.78 -5.28
N GLU A 95 14.43 28.99 -4.05
CA GLU A 95 14.12 28.15 -2.89
C GLU A 95 12.65 28.32 -2.43
N ASN A 96 12.16 29.56 -2.42
CA ASN A 96 10.76 29.88 -2.18
C ASN A 96 9.89 29.46 -3.40
N TRP A 97 8.79 28.76 -3.16
CA TRP A 97 7.88 28.31 -4.21
C TRP A 97 7.12 29.46 -4.91
N ASN A 98 7.13 30.66 -4.33
CA ASN A 98 6.45 31.86 -4.84
C ASN A 98 7.41 32.93 -5.42
N SER A 99 8.73 32.68 -5.48
CA SER A 99 9.70 33.67 -5.99
C SER A 99 9.92 33.62 -7.51
N CYS A 100 9.39 32.60 -8.19
CA CYS A 100 9.57 32.33 -9.62
C CYS A 100 8.33 31.65 -10.20
N ASP A 101 8.05 31.80 -11.50
CA ASP A 101 7.15 30.91 -12.23
C ASP A 101 7.82 29.53 -12.34
N PRO A 102 7.15 28.41 -11.98
CA PRO A 102 7.75 27.08 -12.09
C PRO A 102 8.25 26.69 -13.49
N ILE A 103 7.87 27.42 -14.56
CA ILE A 103 8.49 27.25 -15.89
C ILE A 103 9.97 27.65 -15.93
N GLU A 104 10.39 28.61 -15.11
CA GLU A 104 11.78 29.11 -15.06
C GLU A 104 12.74 28.02 -14.60
N LEU A 105 12.27 27.07 -13.78
CA LEU A 105 13.07 25.96 -13.24
C LEU A 105 13.63 25.03 -14.32
N PHE A 106 12.99 24.94 -15.49
CA PHE A 106 13.56 24.22 -16.64
C PHE A 106 14.84 24.89 -17.15
N GLN A 107 14.98 26.22 -17.05
CA GLN A 107 16.17 26.98 -17.47
C GLN A 107 17.14 27.27 -16.30
N ALA A 108 16.64 27.40 -15.07
CA ALA A 108 17.43 27.70 -13.88
C ALA A 108 18.62 26.73 -13.71
N LYS A 109 19.82 27.26 -13.46
CA LYS A 109 21.00 26.42 -13.17
C LYS A 109 20.77 25.68 -11.85
N THR A 110 21.25 24.44 -11.74
CA THR A 110 21.25 23.66 -10.50
C THR A 110 22.63 23.72 -9.84
N ILE A 111 22.69 23.58 -8.53
CA ILE A 111 23.92 23.59 -7.73
C ILE A 111 24.05 22.28 -6.92
N LYS A 112 25.25 21.98 -6.43
CA LYS A 112 25.48 20.97 -5.39
C LYS A 112 25.48 21.69 -4.02
N LYS A 113 24.50 21.40 -3.17
CA LYS A 113 24.44 21.90 -1.77
C LYS A 113 25.12 20.87 -0.85
N PRO A 114 25.94 21.25 0.15
CA PRO A 114 26.50 20.30 1.13
C PRO A 114 25.40 19.60 1.93
N ALA A 115 25.25 18.29 1.75
CA ALA A 115 24.30 17.46 2.49
C ALA A 115 24.96 16.90 3.76
N ASN A 116 26.13 16.27 3.63
CA ASN A 116 26.93 15.81 4.76
C ASN A 116 28.05 16.81 5.12
N LYS A 117 27.66 17.95 5.73
CA LYS A 117 28.62 19.00 6.17
C LYS A 117 29.76 18.44 7.02
N ALA A 118 29.45 17.53 7.95
CA ALA A 118 30.43 16.88 8.83
C ALA A 118 31.43 16.02 8.06
N GLY A 119 30.94 15.12 7.20
CA GLY A 119 31.78 14.29 6.35
C GLY A 119 32.67 15.11 5.40
N ILE A 120 32.17 16.21 4.86
CA ILE A 120 32.96 17.14 4.04
C ILE A 120 34.07 17.81 4.86
N GLY A 121 33.77 18.31 6.06
CA GLY A 121 34.77 18.94 6.95
C GLY A 121 35.86 17.96 7.37
N LEU A 122 35.46 16.73 7.71
CA LEU A 122 36.34 15.63 8.06
C LEU A 122 37.27 15.23 6.90
N LEU A 123 36.70 14.98 5.71
CA LEU A 123 37.47 14.55 4.54
C LEU A 123 38.53 15.59 4.13
N LYS A 124 38.26 16.88 4.34
CA LYS A 124 39.24 17.97 4.16
C LYS A 124 40.38 17.96 5.18
N LYS A 125 40.14 17.58 6.44
CA LYS A 125 41.23 17.35 7.41
C LYS A 125 42.09 16.16 6.95
N CYS A 126 41.46 15.04 6.61
CA CYS A 126 42.15 13.80 6.28
C CYS A 126 42.85 13.78 4.91
N SER A 127 42.50 14.68 3.97
CA SER A 127 43.20 14.81 2.69
C SER A 127 44.42 15.73 2.72
N SER A 128 44.77 16.31 3.87
CA SER A 128 45.90 17.21 4.01
C SER A 128 47.24 16.50 3.73
N GLY A 129 47.84 16.81 2.58
CA GLY A 129 49.15 16.29 2.17
C GLY A 129 49.17 14.82 1.80
N ILE A 130 48.07 14.26 1.25
CA ILE A 130 48.02 12.87 0.77
C ILE A 130 48.69 12.71 -0.61
N ASP A 131 49.39 11.59 -0.81
CA ASP A 131 50.00 11.21 -2.09
C ASP A 131 49.02 10.43 -2.97
N TYR A 132 48.14 9.64 -2.36
CA TYR A 132 47.15 8.80 -3.03
C TYR A 132 45.77 8.88 -2.38
N LEU A 133 44.73 8.88 -3.22
CA LEU A 133 43.33 8.74 -2.85
C LEU A 133 42.79 7.44 -3.46
N ILE A 134 42.35 6.49 -2.63
CA ILE A 134 41.83 5.19 -3.06
C ILE A 134 40.33 5.11 -2.73
N LEU A 135 39.51 4.87 -3.75
CA LEU A 135 38.06 4.93 -3.66
C LEU A 135 37.44 3.52 -3.56
N TRP A 136 36.69 3.30 -2.48
CA TRP A 136 36.11 2.03 -2.01
C TRP A 136 34.59 2.11 -1.82
N LEU A 137 33.93 2.90 -2.67
CA LEU A 137 32.48 3.03 -2.69
C LEU A 137 31.86 1.80 -3.38
N ASP A 138 30.55 1.60 -3.28
CA ASP A 138 29.93 0.46 -3.98
C ASP A 138 30.14 0.58 -5.50
N ASN A 139 30.05 -0.53 -6.25
CA ASN A 139 30.41 -0.61 -7.67
C ASN A 139 29.19 -0.48 -8.60
N ASP A 140 28.21 0.35 -8.19
CA ASP A 140 27.17 0.87 -9.07
C ASP A 140 27.46 2.32 -9.51
N ARG A 141 26.58 2.87 -10.36
CA ARG A 141 26.72 4.23 -10.91
C ARG A 141 26.65 5.31 -9.85
N GLU A 142 25.86 5.12 -8.79
CA GLU A 142 25.77 6.07 -7.68
C GLU A 142 27.08 6.07 -6.88
N GLY A 143 27.68 4.90 -6.65
CA GLY A 143 29.01 4.76 -6.07
C GLY A 143 30.11 5.42 -6.92
N GLU A 144 30.05 5.33 -8.25
CA GLU A 144 30.93 6.10 -9.15
C GLU A 144 30.63 7.62 -9.11
N ASN A 145 29.39 8.06 -8.90
CA ASN A 145 29.06 9.49 -8.74
C ASN A 145 29.62 10.07 -7.43
N ILE A 146 29.40 9.38 -6.30
CA ILE A 146 29.95 9.76 -5.00
C ILE A 146 31.49 9.65 -5.00
N CYS A 147 32.10 8.80 -5.84
CA CYS A 147 33.57 8.80 -6.04
C CYS A 147 34.08 10.18 -6.51
N PHE A 148 33.34 10.89 -7.37
CA PHE A 148 33.72 12.25 -7.79
C PHE A 148 33.38 13.31 -6.74
N GLU A 149 32.31 13.13 -5.93
CA GLU A 149 32.06 14.00 -4.77
C GLU A 149 33.22 13.94 -3.76
N VAL A 150 33.75 12.74 -3.49
CA VAL A 150 34.93 12.55 -2.63
C VAL A 150 36.18 13.20 -3.24
N ASP A 151 36.38 13.07 -4.55
CA ASP A 151 37.51 13.68 -5.24
C ASP A 151 37.46 15.22 -5.24
N GLU A 152 36.27 15.80 -5.46
CA GLU A 152 36.01 17.24 -5.37
C GLU A 152 36.35 17.79 -3.97
N VAL A 153 36.05 17.04 -2.91
CA VAL A 153 36.33 17.43 -1.52
C VAL A 153 37.79 17.20 -1.13
N CYS A 154 38.35 16.01 -1.40
CA CYS A 154 39.68 15.62 -0.94
C CYS A 154 40.82 16.18 -1.80
N ASN A 155 40.62 16.29 -3.12
CA ASN A 155 41.68 16.43 -4.11
C ASN A 155 41.32 17.47 -5.19
N SER A 156 40.57 18.51 -4.84
CA SER A 156 40.23 19.68 -5.69
C SER A 156 41.40 20.32 -6.44
N GLN A 157 42.63 20.12 -5.96
CA GLN A 157 43.87 20.64 -6.55
C GLN A 157 44.59 19.63 -7.48
N GLY A 158 44.05 18.43 -7.67
CA GLY A 158 44.59 17.39 -8.57
C GLY A 158 45.97 16.84 -8.19
N ARG A 159 46.41 17.03 -6.94
CA ARG A 159 47.79 16.71 -6.49
C ARG A 159 47.98 15.24 -6.14
N ALA A 160 46.95 14.61 -5.58
CA ALA A 160 46.99 13.21 -5.16
C ALA A 160 46.65 12.28 -6.34
N LYS A 161 47.35 11.15 -6.42
CA LYS A 161 47.10 10.11 -7.43
C LYS A 161 45.86 9.31 -7.07
N LYS A 162 44.86 9.37 -7.95
CA LYS A 162 43.55 8.73 -7.78
C LYS A 162 43.60 7.26 -8.17
N LEU A 163 42.94 6.40 -7.40
CA LEU A 163 42.79 4.98 -7.68
C LEU A 163 41.38 4.51 -7.28
N ARG A 164 40.85 3.51 -7.99
CA ARG A 164 39.52 2.92 -7.75
C ARG A 164 39.65 1.43 -7.47
N ALA A 165 39.03 0.97 -6.39
CA ALA A 165 38.84 -0.44 -6.09
C ALA A 165 37.43 -0.86 -6.54
N LYS A 166 37.33 -1.89 -7.39
CA LYS A 166 36.05 -2.51 -7.78
C LYS A 166 35.91 -3.87 -7.10
N PHE A 167 34.78 -4.09 -6.41
CA PHE A 167 34.51 -5.29 -5.61
C PHE A 167 33.02 -5.64 -5.65
N SER A 168 32.70 -6.93 -5.54
CA SER A 168 31.31 -7.43 -5.59
C SER A 168 30.83 -8.08 -4.27
N SER A 169 31.72 -8.22 -3.29
CA SER A 169 31.39 -8.54 -1.90
C SER A 169 32.44 -7.92 -0.98
N ILE A 170 32.10 -7.73 0.30
CA ILE A 170 33.05 -7.27 1.32
C ILE A 170 33.83 -8.42 1.99
N THR A 171 34.00 -9.56 1.31
CA THR A 171 34.82 -10.66 1.84
C THR A 171 36.29 -10.28 1.89
N GLN A 172 37.04 -10.88 2.83
CA GLN A 172 38.47 -10.60 2.97
C GLN A 172 39.29 -11.03 1.74
N THR A 173 38.79 -11.99 0.92
CA THR A 173 39.38 -12.31 -0.38
C THR A 173 39.07 -11.26 -1.42
N ASP A 174 37.80 -10.91 -1.64
CA ASP A 174 37.43 -10.01 -2.75
C ASP A 174 37.98 -8.59 -2.54
N LEU A 175 38.00 -8.10 -1.29
CA LEU A 175 38.64 -6.82 -0.96
C LEU A 175 40.16 -6.84 -1.17
N ARG A 176 40.85 -7.96 -0.91
CA ARG A 176 42.28 -8.09 -1.24
C ARG A 176 42.53 -8.15 -2.74
N ASN A 177 41.68 -8.84 -3.49
CA ASN A 177 41.76 -8.89 -4.94
C ASN A 177 41.58 -7.49 -5.55
N ALA A 178 40.58 -6.74 -5.09
CA ALA A 178 40.32 -5.35 -5.50
C ALA A 178 41.51 -4.41 -5.18
N TYR A 179 42.15 -4.56 -4.01
CA TYR A 179 43.35 -3.80 -3.65
C TYR A 179 44.59 -4.16 -4.50
N ASN A 180 44.70 -5.41 -4.94
CA ASN A 180 45.76 -5.85 -5.83
C ASN A 180 45.52 -5.44 -7.30
N GLN A 181 44.29 -5.04 -7.67
CA GLN A 181 43.84 -4.76 -9.04
C GLN A 181 43.35 -3.31 -9.23
N LEU A 182 43.80 -2.37 -8.39
CA LEU A 182 43.35 -0.97 -8.39
C LEU A 182 43.46 -0.28 -9.76
N ASN A 183 42.32 0.18 -10.28
CA ASN A 183 42.21 0.95 -11.51
C ASN A 183 42.70 2.40 -11.32
N SER A 184 43.00 3.09 -12.42
CA SER A 184 43.56 4.45 -12.46
C SER A 184 42.61 5.59 -12.05
N GLY A 185 41.37 5.28 -11.67
CA GLY A 185 40.37 6.25 -11.22
C GLY A 185 38.93 5.74 -11.38
N PRO A 186 37.93 6.51 -10.91
CA PRO A 186 36.51 6.24 -11.14
C PRO A 186 36.08 6.60 -12.57
N ASN A 187 34.96 6.06 -13.04
CA ASN A 187 34.46 6.31 -14.39
C ASN A 187 33.58 7.57 -14.47
N ILE A 188 34.09 8.61 -15.14
CA ILE A 188 33.37 9.88 -15.33
C ILE A 188 32.05 9.71 -16.08
N LEU A 189 31.97 8.77 -17.03
CA LEU A 189 30.76 8.57 -17.84
C LEU A 189 29.60 7.96 -17.03
N GLU A 190 29.92 7.05 -16.11
CA GLU A 190 28.95 6.50 -15.17
C GLU A 190 28.48 7.60 -14.19
N SER A 191 29.40 8.41 -13.67
CA SER A 191 29.08 9.57 -12.83
C SER A 191 28.23 10.64 -13.53
N GLU A 192 28.55 11.00 -14.78
CA GLU A 192 27.78 11.93 -15.60
C GLU A 192 26.37 11.40 -15.87
N SER A 193 26.19 10.09 -16.04
CA SER A 193 24.87 9.48 -16.20
C SER A 193 23.97 9.72 -14.96
N VAL A 194 24.55 9.68 -13.76
CA VAL A 194 23.84 9.99 -12.50
C VAL A 194 23.52 11.48 -12.39
N ASP A 195 24.51 12.36 -12.58
CA ASP A 195 24.31 13.82 -12.52
C ASP A 195 23.22 14.26 -13.53
N ALA A 196 23.16 13.65 -14.73
CA ALA A 196 22.12 13.89 -15.72
C ALA A 196 20.73 13.45 -15.23
N ARG A 197 20.64 12.22 -14.70
CA ARG A 197 19.39 11.67 -14.13
C ARG A 197 18.86 12.56 -12.99
N GLN A 198 19.75 12.97 -12.07
CA GLN A 198 19.42 13.87 -10.96
C GLN A 198 18.93 15.24 -11.45
N ILE A 199 19.58 15.85 -12.44
CA ILE A 199 19.19 17.16 -12.99
C ILE A 199 17.83 17.08 -13.70
N ILE A 200 17.59 16.03 -14.49
CA ILE A 200 16.31 15.80 -15.17
C ILE A 200 15.19 15.62 -14.13
N ASP A 201 15.38 14.71 -13.17
CA ASP A 201 14.34 14.38 -12.18
C ASP A 201 14.06 15.54 -11.21
N LEU A 202 15.07 16.33 -10.84
CA LEU A 202 14.91 17.58 -10.09
C LEU A 202 14.11 18.62 -10.89
N LYS A 203 14.52 18.95 -12.12
CA LYS A 203 13.87 19.99 -12.93
C LYS A 203 12.43 19.63 -13.26
N VAL A 204 12.20 18.44 -13.80
CA VAL A 204 10.88 17.96 -14.21
C VAL A 204 10.00 17.75 -12.97
N GLY A 205 10.52 17.09 -11.94
CA GLY A 205 9.79 16.81 -10.71
C GLY A 205 9.33 18.08 -10.00
N VAL A 206 10.24 19.03 -9.75
CA VAL A 206 9.91 20.25 -9.01
C VAL A 206 9.01 21.19 -9.81
N ALA A 207 9.26 21.41 -11.11
CA ALA A 207 8.44 22.31 -11.93
C ALA A 207 6.96 21.90 -11.97
N PHE A 208 6.68 20.64 -12.32
CA PHE A 208 5.31 20.09 -12.31
C PHE A 208 4.73 20.07 -10.88
N SER A 209 5.49 19.60 -9.88
CA SER A 209 5.01 19.52 -8.49
C SER A 209 4.61 20.86 -7.90
N ARG A 210 5.44 21.90 -8.06
CA ARG A 210 5.16 23.26 -7.56
C ARG A 210 3.91 23.82 -8.20
N PHE A 211 3.88 23.85 -9.54
CA PHE A 211 2.76 24.42 -10.29
C PHE A 211 1.42 23.76 -9.92
N GLN A 212 1.36 22.43 -9.98
CA GLN A 212 0.09 21.73 -9.76
C GLN A 212 -0.31 21.74 -8.28
N THR A 213 0.64 21.68 -7.34
CA THR A 213 0.34 21.85 -5.91
C THR A 213 -0.23 23.23 -5.66
N LEU A 214 0.48 24.31 -5.99
CA LEU A 214 0.00 25.69 -5.75
C LEU A 214 -1.37 25.95 -6.42
N TYR A 215 -1.57 25.47 -7.64
CA TYR A 215 -2.84 25.59 -8.36
C TYR A 215 -3.97 24.82 -7.65
N PHE A 216 -3.76 23.56 -7.25
CA PHE A 216 -4.82 22.75 -6.63
C PHE A 216 -5.06 23.10 -5.15
N GLN A 217 -4.04 23.50 -4.39
CA GLN A 217 -4.20 24.06 -3.05
C GLN A 217 -5.11 25.31 -3.11
N LYS A 218 -4.82 26.24 -4.04
CA LYS A 218 -5.63 27.46 -4.24
C LYS A 218 -7.04 27.19 -4.79
N LYS A 219 -7.22 26.15 -5.61
CA LYS A 219 -8.51 25.84 -6.27
C LYS A 219 -9.47 25.00 -5.41
N TYR A 220 -8.94 24.17 -4.51
CA TYR A 220 -9.71 23.17 -3.76
C TYR A 220 -9.44 23.16 -2.24
N SER A 221 -8.74 24.16 -1.70
CA SER A 221 -8.45 24.29 -0.25
C SER A 221 -7.92 23.00 0.38
N MET A 222 -6.95 22.38 -0.30
CA MET A 222 -6.29 21.15 0.16
C MET A 222 -4.89 21.47 0.68
N ASP A 223 -4.48 20.87 1.79
CA ASP A 223 -3.13 21.06 2.33
C ASP A 223 -2.11 20.04 1.75
N GLN A 224 -2.58 18.97 1.13
CA GLN A 224 -1.75 17.88 0.63
C GLN A 224 -0.87 18.31 -0.57
N MET A 225 0.45 18.07 -0.48
CA MET A 225 1.37 18.25 -1.60
C MET A 225 1.10 17.24 -2.72
N ILE A 226 1.02 17.73 -3.97
CA ILE A 226 0.74 16.93 -5.15
C ILE A 226 1.99 16.88 -6.03
N THR A 227 2.81 15.86 -5.82
CA THR A 227 4.07 15.68 -6.56
C THR A 227 3.87 15.04 -7.93
N PHE A 228 4.75 15.40 -8.86
CA PHE A 228 5.00 14.71 -10.12
C PHE A 228 6.41 14.12 -10.11
N GLY A 229 6.63 13.03 -10.86
CA GLY A 229 7.96 12.52 -11.13
C GLY A 229 7.94 11.64 -12.38
N PRO A 230 8.90 11.77 -13.32
CA PRO A 230 8.80 11.15 -14.64
C PRO A 230 8.80 9.61 -14.63
N CYS A 231 9.37 8.96 -13.60
CA CYS A 231 9.16 7.51 -13.38
C CYS A 231 7.99 7.20 -12.42
N GLN A 232 7.72 8.08 -11.46
CA GLN A 232 6.63 7.93 -10.48
C GLN A 232 5.24 7.89 -11.16
N THR A 233 5.00 8.78 -12.13
CA THR A 233 3.71 8.92 -12.81
C THR A 233 3.34 7.71 -13.67
N PRO A 234 4.21 7.14 -14.55
CA PRO A 234 3.91 5.88 -15.24
C PRO A 234 3.81 4.67 -14.30
N THR A 235 4.59 4.65 -13.20
CA THR A 235 4.49 3.59 -12.17
C THR A 235 3.10 3.58 -11.52
N LEU A 236 2.56 4.75 -11.17
CA LEU A 236 1.16 4.91 -10.75
C LEU A 236 0.18 4.58 -11.89
N GLY A 237 0.54 4.92 -13.13
CA GLY A 237 -0.19 4.65 -14.36
C GLY A 237 -0.60 3.19 -14.50
N PHE A 238 0.32 2.24 -14.30
CA PHE A 238 0.03 0.80 -14.35
C PHE A 238 -1.04 0.37 -13.33
N CYS A 239 -0.96 0.86 -12.09
CA CYS A 239 -1.95 0.55 -11.04
C CYS A 239 -3.34 1.11 -11.37
N VAL A 240 -3.40 2.31 -11.96
CA VAL A 240 -4.66 2.91 -12.41
C VAL A 240 -5.21 2.20 -13.64
N GLU A 241 -4.37 1.81 -14.60
CA GLU A 241 -4.80 1.07 -15.79
C GLU A 241 -5.44 -0.26 -15.41
N ARG A 242 -4.82 -1.06 -14.52
CA ARG A 242 -5.44 -2.26 -13.95
C ARG A 242 -6.74 -1.96 -13.18
N HIS A 243 -6.84 -0.81 -12.50
CA HIS A 243 -8.08 -0.43 -11.84
C HIS A 243 -9.21 -0.14 -12.85
N GLU A 244 -8.91 0.53 -13.97
CA GLU A 244 -9.89 0.72 -15.06
C GLU A 244 -10.25 -0.62 -15.74
N GLU A 245 -9.29 -1.53 -15.95
CA GLU A 245 -9.57 -2.89 -16.44
C GLU A 245 -10.60 -3.61 -15.56
N ILE A 246 -10.52 -3.44 -14.23
CA ILE A 246 -11.42 -4.06 -13.25
C ILE A 246 -12.80 -3.41 -13.24
N VAL A 247 -12.86 -2.07 -13.18
CA VAL A 247 -14.12 -1.32 -13.03
C VAL A 247 -14.96 -1.36 -14.31
N ASN A 248 -14.33 -1.38 -15.49
CA ASN A 248 -15.02 -1.43 -16.77
C ASN A 248 -15.27 -2.87 -17.26
N PHE A 249 -14.94 -3.88 -16.45
CA PHE A 249 -15.15 -5.29 -16.79
C PHE A 249 -16.62 -5.69 -16.72
N ILE A 250 -17.13 -6.34 -17.78
CA ILE A 250 -18.50 -6.87 -17.83
C ILE A 250 -18.43 -8.41 -17.80
N PRO A 251 -18.77 -9.06 -16.68
CA PRO A 251 -18.75 -10.52 -16.54
C PRO A 251 -19.70 -11.23 -17.51
N LYS A 252 -19.18 -12.21 -18.25
CA LYS A 252 -19.94 -13.05 -19.20
C LYS A 252 -20.08 -14.46 -18.65
N ALA A 253 -21.29 -15.01 -18.69
CA ALA A 253 -21.51 -16.42 -18.43
C ALA A 253 -20.91 -17.25 -19.57
N PHE A 254 -20.32 -18.40 -19.23
CA PHE A 254 -19.86 -19.40 -20.18
C PHE A 254 -20.15 -20.80 -19.63
N TYR A 255 -20.07 -21.81 -20.49
CA TYR A 255 -20.32 -23.20 -20.12
C TYR A 255 -19.16 -24.08 -20.60
N THR A 256 -18.81 -25.07 -19.78
CA THR A 256 -17.75 -26.06 -20.06
C THR A 256 -18.29 -27.46 -19.79
N ILE A 257 -17.92 -28.42 -20.64
CA ILE A 257 -18.25 -29.83 -20.41
C ILE A 257 -17.35 -30.38 -19.30
N LYS A 258 -17.95 -31.03 -18.30
CA LYS A 258 -17.25 -31.87 -17.33
C LYS A 258 -17.52 -33.33 -17.66
N LEU A 259 -16.46 -34.13 -17.70
CA LEU A 259 -16.54 -35.56 -17.94
C LEU A 259 -15.61 -36.28 -16.96
N SER A 260 -16.05 -37.43 -16.47
CA SER A 260 -15.21 -38.34 -15.69
C SER A 260 -15.20 -39.72 -16.34
N ILE A 261 -14.02 -40.32 -16.44
CA ILE A 261 -13.81 -41.69 -16.90
C ILE A 261 -13.68 -42.64 -15.70
N SER A 262 -13.90 -43.93 -15.90
CA SER A 262 -13.69 -44.97 -14.89
C SER A 262 -12.79 -46.10 -15.37
N ASN A 263 -12.05 -46.70 -14.44
CA ASN A 263 -11.34 -47.96 -14.68
C ASN A 263 -12.22 -49.19 -14.34
N ASN A 264 -11.71 -50.39 -14.66
CA ASN A 264 -12.38 -51.67 -14.43
C ASN A 264 -12.68 -51.99 -12.94
N VAL A 265 -12.14 -51.22 -11.98
CA VAL A 265 -12.41 -51.36 -10.53
C VAL A 265 -13.20 -50.17 -9.96
N GLY A 266 -13.87 -49.39 -10.83
CA GLY A 266 -14.82 -48.35 -10.42
C GLY A 266 -14.21 -47.03 -9.96
N TYR A 267 -12.88 -46.88 -9.93
CA TYR A 267 -12.23 -45.60 -9.63
C TYR A 267 -12.52 -44.60 -10.75
N LYS A 268 -13.08 -43.44 -10.37
CA LYS A 268 -13.45 -42.35 -11.30
C LYS A 268 -12.41 -41.24 -11.31
N GLN A 269 -12.15 -40.67 -12.48
CA GLN A 269 -11.20 -39.59 -12.70
C GLN A 269 -11.82 -38.51 -13.61
N GLU A 270 -11.89 -37.27 -13.13
CA GLU A 270 -12.28 -36.10 -13.95
C GLU A 270 -11.20 -35.79 -14.99
N VAL A 271 -11.59 -35.37 -16.20
CA VAL A 271 -10.70 -35.09 -17.33
C VAL A 271 -10.89 -33.67 -17.87
N GLU A 272 -9.85 -33.16 -18.53
CA GLU A 272 -9.82 -31.86 -19.20
C GLU A 272 -10.54 -31.97 -20.56
N TRP A 273 -11.62 -31.23 -20.76
CA TRP A 273 -12.25 -31.07 -22.07
C TRP A 273 -11.42 -30.11 -22.94
N LEU A 274 -11.18 -30.47 -24.21
CA LEU A 274 -10.36 -29.68 -25.13
C LEU A 274 -11.17 -28.69 -26.01
N GLY A 275 -12.49 -28.62 -25.82
CA GLY A 275 -13.32 -27.65 -26.53
C GLY A 275 -13.16 -26.22 -26.03
N GLN A 276 -13.65 -25.26 -26.81
CA GLN A 276 -13.70 -23.85 -26.41
C GLN A 276 -14.85 -23.59 -25.44
N GLN A 277 -14.74 -22.53 -24.62
CA GLN A 277 -15.84 -22.05 -23.78
C GLN A 277 -17.10 -21.80 -24.61
N ILE A 278 -18.22 -22.40 -24.18
CA ILE A 278 -19.51 -22.29 -24.86
C ILE A 278 -20.26 -21.08 -24.32
N TRP A 279 -20.80 -20.22 -25.19
CA TRP A 279 -21.45 -18.97 -24.79
C TRP A 279 -22.99 -19.05 -24.71
N LYS A 280 -23.60 -20.17 -25.14
CA LYS A 280 -25.04 -20.44 -24.97
C LYS A 280 -25.28 -21.73 -24.22
N GLU A 281 -26.14 -21.71 -23.20
CA GLU A 281 -26.46 -22.90 -22.41
C GLU A 281 -27.08 -24.04 -23.26
N GLN A 282 -27.88 -23.68 -24.28
CA GLN A 282 -28.53 -24.66 -25.17
C GLN A 282 -27.52 -25.53 -25.94
N GLU A 283 -26.39 -24.95 -26.36
CA GLU A 283 -25.32 -25.67 -27.06
C GLU A 283 -24.61 -26.65 -26.11
N ALA A 284 -24.35 -26.23 -24.86
CA ALA A 284 -23.79 -27.10 -23.82
C ALA A 284 -24.76 -28.25 -23.45
N LYS A 285 -26.06 -27.96 -23.33
CA LYS A 285 -27.11 -28.97 -23.10
C LYS A 285 -27.17 -30.00 -24.22
N GLN A 286 -27.09 -29.57 -25.48
CA GLN A 286 -27.07 -30.48 -26.64
C GLN A 286 -25.84 -31.40 -26.63
N ILE A 287 -24.65 -30.85 -26.37
CA ILE A 287 -23.41 -31.64 -26.29
C ILE A 287 -23.49 -32.66 -25.15
N VAL A 288 -23.95 -32.27 -23.95
CA VAL A 288 -24.12 -33.21 -22.82
C VAL A 288 -25.16 -34.30 -23.13
N GLN A 289 -26.29 -33.96 -23.77
CA GLN A 289 -27.31 -34.93 -24.18
C GLN A 289 -26.84 -35.92 -25.27
N GLN A 290 -25.83 -35.56 -26.06
CA GLN A 290 -25.15 -36.48 -26.97
C GLN A 290 -24.19 -37.38 -26.19
N LEU A 291 -23.29 -36.79 -25.39
CA LEU A 291 -22.27 -37.50 -24.61
C LEU A 291 -22.87 -38.49 -23.59
N GLN A 292 -24.00 -38.16 -22.96
CA GLN A 292 -24.69 -39.06 -22.01
C GLN A 292 -25.26 -40.33 -22.65
N LYS A 293 -25.34 -40.42 -23.99
CA LYS A 293 -25.69 -41.65 -24.72
C LYS A 293 -24.48 -42.55 -24.96
N CYS A 294 -23.27 -42.03 -24.82
CA CYS A 294 -22.02 -42.77 -25.00
C CYS A 294 -21.57 -43.42 -23.69
N LYS A 295 -21.41 -44.75 -23.70
CA LYS A 295 -20.80 -45.49 -22.59
C LYS A 295 -19.27 -45.53 -22.69
N GLU A 296 -18.73 -45.36 -23.90
CA GLU A 296 -17.32 -45.50 -24.21
C GLU A 296 -16.83 -44.31 -25.06
N GLY A 297 -15.51 -44.06 -25.03
CA GLY A 297 -14.82 -43.16 -25.95
C GLY A 297 -13.57 -43.80 -26.54
N ASP A 298 -13.19 -43.43 -27.76
CA ASP A 298 -12.07 -44.02 -28.49
C ASP A 298 -10.76 -43.24 -28.26
N VAL A 299 -9.67 -43.95 -27.96
CA VAL A 299 -8.37 -43.36 -27.64
C VAL A 299 -7.67 -42.88 -28.91
N ILE A 300 -7.46 -41.56 -29.01
CA ILE A 300 -6.73 -40.90 -30.09
C ILE A 300 -5.22 -41.04 -29.87
N THR A 301 -4.76 -40.90 -28.62
CA THR A 301 -3.34 -40.91 -28.29
C THR A 301 -3.13 -41.34 -26.84
N GLN A 302 -2.20 -42.26 -26.62
CA GLN A 302 -1.67 -42.59 -25.31
C GLN A 302 -0.14 -42.47 -25.42
N GLN A 303 0.44 -41.46 -24.77
CA GLN A 303 1.86 -41.13 -24.91
C GLN A 303 2.52 -40.94 -23.54
N VAL A 304 3.78 -41.37 -23.43
CA VAL A 304 4.66 -41.09 -22.29
C VAL A 304 5.83 -40.28 -22.82
N GLU A 305 5.93 -39.02 -22.39
CA GLU A 305 7.01 -38.13 -22.80
C GLU A 305 7.93 -37.88 -21.60
N GLN A 306 9.22 -38.22 -21.71
CA GLN A 306 10.20 -37.74 -20.75
C GLN A 306 10.45 -36.24 -21.00
N LYS A 307 10.22 -35.43 -19.98
CA LYS A 307 10.35 -33.97 -20.01
C LYS A 307 11.27 -33.51 -18.89
N SER A 308 11.81 -32.30 -19.07
CA SER A 308 12.67 -31.69 -18.07
C SER A 308 12.23 -30.27 -17.77
N LYS A 309 12.22 -29.91 -16.50
CA LYS A 309 12.05 -28.52 -16.05
C LYS A 309 13.46 -27.95 -15.88
N PRO A 310 13.82 -26.85 -16.59
CA PRO A 310 15.16 -26.28 -16.53
C PRO A 310 15.48 -25.77 -15.12
N ARG A 311 16.73 -25.93 -14.68
CA ARG A 311 17.26 -25.20 -13.52
C ARG A 311 17.26 -23.69 -13.80
N PRO A 312 17.17 -22.83 -12.75
CA PRO A 312 17.20 -21.39 -12.92
C PRO A 312 18.58 -20.86 -13.36
N GLU A 313 18.59 -19.62 -13.82
CA GLU A 313 19.81 -18.80 -13.95
C GLU A 313 20.26 -18.26 -12.57
N GLY A 314 21.28 -17.40 -12.55
CA GLY A 314 21.54 -16.55 -11.38
C GLY A 314 20.39 -15.58 -11.13
N ILE A 315 20.17 -15.23 -9.86
CA ILE A 315 19.14 -14.25 -9.48
C ILE A 315 19.68 -12.83 -9.54
N ASN A 316 18.90 -11.92 -10.11
CA ASN A 316 19.19 -10.49 -10.16
C ASN A 316 18.26 -9.71 -9.19
N THR A 317 18.38 -8.38 -9.11
CA THR A 317 17.58 -7.55 -8.19
C THR A 317 16.08 -7.70 -8.43
N VAL A 318 15.63 -7.70 -9.70
CA VAL A 318 14.23 -7.90 -10.08
C VAL A 318 13.68 -9.23 -9.54
N GLN A 319 14.44 -10.33 -9.64
CA GLN A 319 14.04 -11.64 -9.11
C GLN A 319 13.99 -11.67 -7.58
N LEU A 320 14.97 -11.05 -6.90
CA LEU A 320 15.01 -10.94 -5.45
C LEU A 320 13.81 -10.16 -4.88
N LEU A 321 13.48 -9.01 -5.48
CA LEU A 321 12.34 -8.18 -5.07
C LEU A 321 11.01 -8.90 -5.26
N LYS A 322 10.83 -9.61 -6.39
CA LYS A 322 9.62 -10.40 -6.66
C LYS A 322 9.44 -11.54 -5.66
N PHE A 323 10.49 -12.24 -5.28
CA PHE A 323 10.41 -13.24 -4.21
C PHE A 323 10.10 -12.60 -2.85
N ALA A 324 10.77 -11.51 -2.48
CA ALA A 324 10.58 -10.86 -1.20
C ALA A 324 9.14 -10.34 -1.01
N SER A 325 8.52 -9.79 -2.05
CA SER A 325 7.11 -9.39 -2.01
C SER A 325 6.16 -10.60 -1.97
N SER A 326 6.29 -11.53 -2.91
CA SER A 326 5.32 -12.65 -3.08
C SER A 326 5.40 -13.74 -2.01
N TYR A 327 6.57 -13.97 -1.41
CA TYR A 327 6.81 -15.08 -0.47
C TYR A 327 7.17 -14.63 0.95
N LEU A 328 7.87 -13.49 1.12
CA LEU A 328 8.22 -12.94 2.43
C LEU A 328 7.28 -11.82 2.91
N GLY A 329 6.40 -11.30 2.05
CA GLY A 329 5.49 -10.20 2.38
C GLY A 329 6.18 -8.86 2.60
N LEU A 330 7.42 -8.69 2.13
CA LEU A 330 8.23 -7.48 2.29
C LEU A 330 7.94 -6.49 1.17
N GLY A 331 7.84 -5.20 1.50
CA GLY A 331 7.78 -4.14 0.49
C GLY A 331 9.13 -4.01 -0.24
N PRO A 332 9.18 -3.62 -1.53
CA PRO A 332 10.43 -3.60 -2.29
C PRO A 332 11.58 -2.80 -1.65
N GLN A 333 11.30 -1.65 -1.04
CA GLN A 333 12.31 -0.85 -0.33
C GLN A 333 12.84 -1.57 0.93
N GLN A 334 11.95 -2.23 1.70
CA GLN A 334 12.33 -3.07 2.84
C GLN A 334 13.17 -4.27 2.40
N ALA A 335 12.82 -4.91 1.28
CA ALA A 335 13.59 -6.00 0.71
C ALA A 335 15.02 -5.56 0.33
N MET A 336 15.19 -4.39 -0.30
CA MET A 336 16.51 -3.82 -0.55
C MET A 336 17.28 -3.57 0.75
N HIS A 337 16.65 -3.01 1.78
CA HIS A 337 17.32 -2.79 3.08
C HIS A 337 17.77 -4.10 3.75
N VAL A 338 16.99 -5.19 3.65
CA VAL A 338 17.36 -6.52 4.17
C VAL A 338 18.55 -7.10 3.38
N ALA A 339 18.51 -7.00 2.04
CA ALA A 339 19.58 -7.47 1.17
C ALA A 339 20.89 -6.68 1.39
N GLU A 340 20.79 -5.36 1.52
CA GLU A 340 21.93 -4.47 1.80
C GLU A 340 22.55 -4.77 3.16
N ARG A 341 21.76 -5.05 4.21
CA ARG A 341 22.31 -5.50 5.51
C ARG A 341 23.02 -6.85 5.43
N LEU A 342 22.55 -7.78 4.61
CA LEU A 342 23.21 -9.08 4.40
C LEU A 342 24.53 -8.93 3.60
N TYR A 343 24.57 -8.03 2.61
CA TYR A 343 25.78 -7.62 1.90
C TYR A 343 26.78 -6.92 2.84
N LEU A 344 26.34 -5.97 3.66
CA LEU A 344 27.18 -5.24 4.63
C LEU A 344 27.63 -6.08 5.84
N LYS A 345 27.09 -7.30 6.01
CA LYS A 345 27.64 -8.35 6.89
C LYS A 345 28.58 -9.32 6.16
N GLY A 346 28.74 -9.14 4.85
CA GLY A 346 29.60 -9.93 3.98
C GLY A 346 29.06 -11.32 3.65
N TYR A 347 27.76 -11.59 3.85
CA TYR A 347 27.15 -12.92 3.64
C TYR A 347 26.67 -13.16 2.20
N MET A 348 26.43 -12.11 1.42
CA MET A 348 26.05 -12.18 0.00
C MET A 348 26.78 -11.13 -0.84
N SER A 349 26.82 -11.34 -2.16
CA SER A 349 27.27 -10.35 -3.13
C SER A 349 26.34 -9.13 -3.21
N TYR A 350 26.77 -8.10 -3.92
CA TYR A 350 26.05 -6.83 -4.04
C TYR A 350 24.60 -7.03 -4.56
N PRO A 351 23.57 -6.47 -3.89
CA PRO A 351 22.18 -6.79 -4.20
C PRO A 351 21.55 -5.90 -5.29
N ARG A 352 22.30 -4.96 -5.86
CA ARG A 352 21.89 -4.12 -7.01
C ARG A 352 22.67 -4.59 -8.24
N THR A 353 22.05 -5.46 -9.04
CA THR A 353 22.58 -5.91 -10.33
C THR A 353 21.45 -6.47 -11.18
N GLU A 354 21.54 -6.28 -12.48
CA GLU A 354 20.63 -6.90 -13.46
C GLU A 354 21.18 -8.22 -14.03
N THR A 355 22.44 -8.55 -13.74
CA THR A 355 23.15 -9.72 -14.28
C THR A 355 22.62 -11.05 -13.72
N THR A 356 22.36 -12.02 -14.62
CA THR A 356 21.92 -13.40 -14.30
C THR A 356 22.93 -14.47 -14.73
N ALA A 357 23.92 -14.12 -15.56
CA ALA A 357 25.03 -14.99 -15.95
C ALA A 357 26.18 -14.96 -14.93
N TYR A 358 26.81 -16.10 -14.67
CA TYR A 358 28.04 -16.17 -13.87
C TYR A 358 29.27 -16.17 -14.79
N PRO A 359 30.38 -15.50 -14.41
CA PRO A 359 31.63 -15.56 -15.16
C PRO A 359 32.26 -16.95 -15.10
N GLN A 360 33.09 -17.29 -16.09
CA GLN A 360 33.63 -18.66 -16.25
C GLN A 360 34.47 -19.15 -15.06
N GLU A 361 35.20 -18.24 -14.40
CA GLU A 361 36.06 -18.55 -13.25
C GLU A 361 35.39 -18.26 -11.89
N PHE A 362 34.06 -18.22 -11.83
CA PHE A 362 33.36 -17.92 -10.58
C PHE A 362 33.67 -18.96 -9.48
N PRO A 363 33.90 -18.56 -8.21
CA PRO A 363 34.41 -19.45 -7.16
C PRO A 363 33.33 -20.41 -6.57
N THR A 364 32.46 -20.98 -7.40
CA THR A 364 31.33 -21.84 -7.03
C THR A 364 31.73 -22.96 -6.08
N GLN A 365 32.82 -23.70 -6.38
CA GLN A 365 33.24 -24.83 -5.54
C GLN A 365 33.63 -24.40 -4.11
N ARG A 366 34.18 -23.19 -3.92
CA ARG A 366 34.50 -22.62 -2.60
C ARG A 366 33.23 -22.35 -1.80
N ILE A 367 32.24 -21.73 -2.44
CA ILE A 367 30.95 -21.38 -1.83
C ILE A 367 30.17 -22.67 -1.46
N ILE A 368 30.02 -23.62 -2.38
CA ILE A 368 29.39 -24.93 -2.12
C ILE A 368 30.11 -25.67 -0.98
N ASN A 369 31.45 -25.66 -0.96
CA ASN A 369 32.22 -26.29 0.12
C ASN A 369 31.92 -25.68 1.50
N ASN A 370 31.72 -24.37 1.61
CA ASN A 370 31.39 -23.72 2.88
C ASN A 370 29.91 -23.88 3.27
N LEU A 371 28.97 -23.89 2.32
CA LEU A 371 27.53 -24.05 2.59
C LEU A 371 27.16 -25.39 3.25
N GLN A 372 28.02 -26.42 3.14
CA GLN A 372 27.92 -27.66 3.94
C GLN A 372 27.90 -27.44 5.47
N LYS A 373 28.38 -26.28 5.94
CA LYS A 373 28.45 -25.88 7.37
C LYS A 373 27.18 -25.17 7.86
N TYR A 374 26.27 -24.81 6.97
CA TYR A 374 25.06 -24.05 7.35
C TYR A 374 24.07 -24.92 8.12
N LYS A 375 23.37 -24.35 9.11
CA LYS A 375 22.51 -25.09 10.05
C LYS A 375 21.29 -25.75 9.41
N GLU A 376 20.81 -25.24 8.27
CA GLU A 376 19.63 -25.76 7.60
C GLU A 376 19.94 -27.06 6.82
N THR A 377 19.25 -28.15 7.16
CA THR A 377 19.56 -29.50 6.66
C THR A 377 19.48 -29.58 5.13
N ILE A 378 18.43 -29.03 4.52
CA ILE A 378 18.26 -29.13 3.05
C ILE A 378 19.36 -28.37 2.28
N ILE A 379 19.92 -27.29 2.85
CA ILE A 379 21.05 -26.57 2.27
C ILE A 379 22.34 -27.37 2.44
N SER A 380 22.64 -27.86 3.64
CA SER A 380 23.91 -28.53 3.92
C SER A 380 24.01 -29.91 3.25
N GLU A 381 22.93 -30.68 3.19
CA GLU A 381 22.87 -31.95 2.46
C GLU A 381 22.97 -31.77 0.94
N HIS A 382 22.25 -30.80 0.37
CA HIS A 382 22.32 -30.54 -1.07
C HIS A 382 23.69 -29.99 -1.49
N SER A 383 24.35 -29.22 -0.61
CA SER A 383 25.75 -28.79 -0.81
C SER A 383 26.72 -29.97 -0.79
N LYS A 384 26.54 -30.96 0.11
CA LYS A 384 27.31 -32.21 0.10
C LYS A 384 27.07 -33.00 -1.20
N TYR A 385 25.83 -33.10 -1.66
CA TYR A 385 25.47 -33.76 -2.92
C TYR A 385 26.16 -33.13 -4.14
N LEU A 386 26.12 -31.80 -4.28
CA LEU A 386 26.79 -31.12 -5.41
C LEU A 386 28.31 -31.23 -5.33
N LYS A 387 28.89 -31.32 -4.12
CA LYS A 387 30.33 -31.60 -3.95
C LYS A 387 30.72 -33.01 -4.39
N THR A 388 29.92 -34.03 -4.11
CA THR A 388 30.25 -35.43 -4.46
C THR A 388 29.83 -35.84 -5.87
N SER A 389 28.73 -35.27 -6.39
CA SER A 389 28.10 -35.69 -7.65
C SER A 389 28.43 -34.77 -8.84
N GLY A 390 29.31 -33.78 -8.62
CA GLY A 390 29.56 -32.67 -9.52
C GLY A 390 28.47 -31.59 -9.45
N HIS A 391 28.89 -30.34 -9.54
CA HIS A 391 28.01 -29.20 -9.81
C HIS A 391 28.05 -28.88 -11.32
N LEU A 392 27.02 -28.19 -11.82
CA LEU A 392 26.99 -27.65 -13.18
C LEU A 392 27.21 -26.14 -13.16
N ASN A 393 27.80 -25.58 -14.21
CA ASN A 393 27.68 -24.15 -14.46
C ASN A 393 26.18 -23.81 -14.70
N PRO A 394 25.68 -22.64 -14.26
CA PRO A 394 24.31 -22.22 -14.52
C PRO A 394 24.00 -22.10 -16.02
N LYS A 395 22.72 -21.90 -16.35
CA LYS A 395 22.35 -21.63 -17.75
C LYS A 395 22.87 -20.26 -18.18
N GLN A 396 23.06 -20.07 -19.48
CA GLN A 396 23.43 -18.76 -20.04
C GLN A 396 22.33 -17.76 -19.71
N GLY A 397 22.67 -16.78 -18.88
CA GLY A 397 21.84 -15.62 -18.57
C GLY A 397 22.32 -14.37 -19.32
N VAL A 398 21.97 -13.20 -18.78
CA VAL A 398 22.47 -11.90 -19.24
C VAL A 398 23.64 -11.46 -18.35
N ASP A 399 24.68 -10.89 -18.96
CA ASP A 399 25.79 -10.19 -18.29
C ASP A 399 25.75 -8.72 -18.69
N ILE A 400 25.80 -7.82 -17.71
CA ILE A 400 25.79 -6.36 -17.89
C ILE A 400 27.20 -5.76 -17.62
N GLY A 401 28.15 -6.54 -17.12
CA GLY A 401 29.52 -6.12 -16.83
C GLY A 401 29.69 -5.35 -15.52
N ASP A 402 28.65 -5.29 -14.69
CA ASP A 402 28.61 -4.60 -13.40
C ASP A 402 29.10 -5.50 -12.26
N HIS A 403 28.42 -6.63 -12.07
CA HIS A 403 28.50 -7.51 -10.91
C HIS A 403 28.08 -8.94 -11.30
N PRO A 404 28.57 -9.99 -10.61
CA PRO A 404 28.01 -11.33 -10.73
C PRO A 404 26.61 -11.38 -10.07
N PRO A 405 25.79 -12.40 -10.39
CA PRO A 405 24.43 -12.51 -9.85
C PRO A 405 24.41 -12.58 -8.32
N ILE A 406 23.27 -12.27 -7.72
CA ILE A 406 23.10 -12.18 -6.27
C ILE A 406 23.27 -13.57 -5.64
N THR A 407 24.31 -13.73 -4.81
CA THR A 407 24.93 -15.04 -4.50
C THR A 407 25.46 -15.05 -3.07
N PRO A 408 25.36 -16.15 -2.29
CA PRO A 408 26.01 -16.24 -0.98
C PRO A 408 27.54 -16.26 -1.12
N THR A 409 28.24 -15.61 -0.20
CA THR A 409 29.72 -15.56 -0.22
C THR A 409 30.34 -16.81 0.43
N GLU A 410 31.66 -16.80 0.62
CA GLU A 410 32.34 -17.79 1.46
C GLU A 410 32.04 -17.64 2.96
N ASN A 411 31.54 -16.48 3.41
CA ASN A 411 31.22 -16.20 4.82
C ASN A 411 29.82 -16.73 5.17
N VAL A 412 29.75 -18.01 5.53
CA VAL A 412 28.48 -18.62 5.96
C VAL A 412 28.11 -18.17 7.38
N PRO A 413 26.95 -17.52 7.60
CA PRO A 413 26.53 -17.07 8.92
C PRO A 413 26.18 -18.24 9.82
N GLN A 414 26.58 -18.16 11.10
CA GLN A 414 26.20 -19.16 12.11
C GLN A 414 24.74 -19.03 12.55
N GLU A 415 24.24 -17.80 12.66
CA GLU A 415 22.86 -17.48 13.08
C GLU A 415 22.33 -16.27 12.30
N LEU A 416 21.08 -16.38 11.86
CA LEU A 416 20.26 -15.33 11.28
C LEU A 416 18.82 -15.57 11.74
N TYR A 417 18.02 -14.50 11.84
CA TYR A 417 16.63 -14.56 12.27
C TYR A 417 15.71 -13.80 11.32
N GLY A 418 14.41 -14.13 11.34
CA GLY A 418 13.36 -13.41 10.61
C GLY A 418 13.63 -13.22 9.11
N GLU A 419 13.45 -11.97 8.67
CA GLU A 419 13.56 -11.53 7.27
C GLU A 419 14.95 -11.81 6.69
N GLU A 420 16.01 -11.55 7.47
CA GLU A 420 17.40 -11.80 7.05
C GLU A 420 17.68 -13.29 6.84
N LYS A 421 17.21 -14.17 7.75
CA LYS A 421 17.33 -15.62 7.55
C LYS A 421 16.62 -16.05 6.27
N SER A 422 15.39 -15.60 6.08
CA SER A 422 14.52 -16.05 4.99
C SER A 422 15.02 -15.56 3.63
N MET A 423 15.56 -14.34 3.55
CA MET A 423 16.18 -13.81 2.35
C MET A 423 17.52 -14.49 2.04
N TYR A 424 18.42 -14.64 3.03
CA TYR A 424 19.68 -15.33 2.85
C TYR A 424 19.47 -16.79 2.38
N GLU A 425 18.53 -17.51 2.98
CA GLU A 425 18.20 -18.87 2.55
C GLU A 425 17.63 -18.95 1.13
N TYR A 426 16.86 -17.96 0.68
CA TYR A 426 16.42 -17.90 -0.71
C TYR A 426 17.60 -17.74 -1.67
N VAL A 427 18.48 -16.77 -1.40
CA VAL A 427 19.69 -16.51 -2.18
C VAL A 427 20.59 -17.77 -2.25
N VAL A 428 20.76 -18.47 -1.12
CA VAL A 428 21.48 -19.76 -1.05
C VAL A 428 20.78 -20.87 -1.85
N LYS A 429 19.48 -21.07 -1.65
CA LYS A 429 18.74 -22.16 -2.31
C LYS A 429 18.64 -21.95 -3.82
N MET A 430 18.55 -20.69 -4.28
CA MET A 430 18.60 -20.33 -5.70
C MET A 430 19.99 -20.52 -6.30
N PHE A 431 21.07 -20.11 -5.62
CA PHE A 431 22.44 -20.37 -6.04
C PHE A 431 22.71 -21.88 -6.19
N LEU A 432 22.33 -22.69 -5.19
CA LEU A 432 22.46 -24.15 -5.24
C LEU A 432 21.59 -24.75 -6.36
N ALA A 433 20.39 -24.22 -6.58
CA ALA A 433 19.51 -24.66 -7.67
C ALA A 433 20.10 -24.36 -9.06
N ALA A 434 20.65 -23.17 -9.29
CA ALA A 434 21.28 -22.79 -10.56
C ALA A 434 22.48 -23.68 -10.92
N HIS A 435 23.19 -24.19 -9.91
CA HIS A 435 24.33 -25.11 -10.05
C HIS A 435 23.95 -26.61 -9.97
N SER A 436 22.66 -26.93 -9.89
CA SER A 436 22.14 -28.31 -9.84
C SER A 436 21.84 -28.89 -11.22
N LYS A 437 21.36 -30.14 -11.27
CA LYS A 437 20.79 -30.75 -12.49
C LYS A 437 19.36 -30.24 -12.71
N ASP A 438 18.97 -30.11 -13.98
CA ASP A 438 17.58 -29.85 -14.38
C ASP A 438 16.67 -31.00 -13.87
N CYS A 439 15.45 -30.69 -13.41
CA CYS A 439 14.51 -31.71 -12.92
C CYS A 439 13.98 -32.55 -14.09
N LYS A 440 13.86 -33.86 -13.93
CA LYS A 440 13.36 -34.81 -14.95
C LYS A 440 12.09 -35.49 -14.48
N TYR A 441 11.08 -35.55 -15.34
CA TYR A 441 9.78 -36.13 -15.05
C TYR A 441 9.17 -36.75 -16.30
N GLU A 442 8.37 -37.79 -16.13
CA GLU A 442 7.51 -38.30 -17.20
C GLU A 442 6.19 -37.56 -17.22
N ASN A 443 5.71 -37.22 -18.41
CA ASN A 443 4.43 -36.58 -18.65
C ASN A 443 3.55 -37.55 -19.45
N HIS A 444 2.82 -38.40 -18.72
CA HIS A 444 1.88 -39.37 -19.25
C HIS A 444 0.63 -38.63 -19.72
N THR A 445 0.26 -38.76 -20.99
CA THR A 445 -0.88 -38.05 -21.58
C THR A 445 -1.78 -39.02 -22.35
N LEU A 446 -3.05 -39.04 -21.96
CA LEU A 446 -4.13 -39.74 -22.62
C LEU A 446 -5.04 -38.72 -23.31
N LYS A 447 -5.32 -38.90 -24.60
CA LYS A 447 -6.31 -38.15 -25.38
C LYS A 447 -7.31 -39.12 -26.00
N PHE A 448 -8.59 -38.79 -25.92
CA PHE A 448 -9.67 -39.61 -26.47
C PHE A 448 -10.81 -38.76 -27.01
N SER A 449 -11.65 -39.35 -27.86
CA SER A 449 -12.88 -38.75 -28.37
C SER A 449 -14.12 -39.42 -27.80
N VAL A 450 -15.17 -38.64 -27.57
CA VAL A 450 -16.53 -39.12 -27.29
C VAL A 450 -17.48 -38.27 -28.13
N ASN A 451 -18.19 -38.88 -29.10
CA ASN A 451 -19.09 -38.16 -30.02
C ASN A 451 -18.46 -36.85 -30.56
N GLU A 452 -17.31 -36.99 -31.25
CA GLU A 452 -16.49 -35.91 -31.83
C GLU A 452 -15.82 -34.94 -30.83
N GLN A 453 -16.29 -34.86 -29.58
CA GLN A 453 -15.67 -34.05 -28.52
C GLN A 453 -14.36 -34.68 -28.06
N GLN A 454 -13.31 -33.87 -27.91
CA GLN A 454 -11.99 -34.35 -27.46
C GLN A 454 -11.75 -34.05 -25.97
N PHE A 455 -11.14 -35.01 -25.29
CA PHE A 455 -10.79 -34.93 -23.88
C PHE A 455 -9.33 -35.34 -23.67
N LYS A 456 -8.75 -34.84 -22.58
CA LYS A 456 -7.35 -35.00 -22.21
C LYS A 456 -7.23 -35.35 -20.72
N TYR A 457 -6.34 -36.27 -20.41
CA TYR A 457 -5.93 -36.58 -19.06
C TYR A 457 -4.40 -36.62 -18.99
N GLN A 458 -3.82 -36.10 -17.90
CA GLN A 458 -2.37 -36.06 -17.71
C GLN A 458 -1.97 -36.46 -16.29
N SER A 459 -1.01 -37.38 -16.20
CA SER A 459 -0.28 -37.68 -14.98
C SER A 459 1.21 -37.40 -15.13
N LYS A 460 1.83 -37.00 -14.02
CA LYS A 460 3.26 -36.69 -13.92
C LYS A 460 3.90 -37.57 -12.87
N TYR A 461 5.07 -38.10 -13.21
CA TYR A 461 5.91 -38.94 -12.36
C TYR A 461 7.33 -38.35 -12.33
N ILE A 462 7.90 -38.16 -11.14
CA ILE A 462 9.23 -37.56 -11.00
C ILE A 462 10.30 -38.64 -11.15
N ILE A 463 11.21 -38.48 -12.12
CA ILE A 463 12.36 -39.36 -12.33
C ILE A 463 13.54 -38.87 -11.47
N ASP A 464 13.80 -37.57 -11.51
CA ASP A 464 14.86 -36.89 -10.76
C ASP A 464 14.37 -35.49 -10.36
N PRO A 465 14.23 -35.16 -9.06
CA PRO A 465 13.84 -33.82 -8.64
C PRO A 465 14.91 -32.75 -8.98
N GLY A 466 16.17 -33.13 -9.19
CA GLY A 466 17.25 -32.21 -9.53
C GLY A 466 17.30 -30.98 -8.60
N PHE A 467 17.32 -29.79 -9.20
CA PHE A 467 17.30 -28.51 -8.49
C PHE A 467 16.06 -28.29 -7.59
N THR A 468 14.91 -28.89 -7.91
CA THR A 468 13.68 -28.68 -7.11
C THR A 468 13.70 -29.44 -5.79
N LYS A 469 14.75 -30.23 -5.51
CA LYS A 469 14.99 -30.78 -4.17
C LYS A 469 15.36 -29.67 -3.17
N VAL A 470 16.19 -28.70 -3.58
CA VAL A 470 16.62 -27.57 -2.73
C VAL A 470 15.71 -26.35 -2.89
N ALA A 471 15.20 -26.08 -4.09
CA ALA A 471 14.18 -25.06 -4.36
C ALA A 471 12.77 -25.71 -4.38
N ASN A 472 12.29 -26.17 -3.23
CA ASN A 472 11.08 -26.99 -3.12
C ASN A 472 9.77 -26.28 -3.55
N TRP A 473 9.69 -24.95 -3.44
CA TRP A 473 8.57 -24.17 -4.00
C TRP A 473 8.52 -24.17 -5.55
N LEU A 474 9.57 -24.67 -6.20
CA LEU A 474 9.62 -24.91 -7.65
C LEU A 474 9.40 -26.38 -8.02
N ALA A 475 9.08 -27.26 -7.06
CA ALA A 475 8.79 -28.67 -7.34
C ALA A 475 7.59 -28.86 -8.29
N ILE A 476 7.59 -29.98 -9.00
CA ILE A 476 6.47 -30.40 -9.85
C ILE A 476 5.48 -31.17 -8.96
N THR A 477 4.22 -30.76 -8.94
CA THR A 477 3.17 -31.54 -8.28
C THR A 477 3.00 -32.87 -9.02
N GLU A 478 3.25 -33.96 -8.32
CA GLU A 478 3.20 -35.33 -8.84
C GLU A 478 1.79 -35.90 -8.66
N ASN A 479 1.23 -36.53 -9.70
CA ASN A 479 -0.10 -37.16 -9.64
C ASN A 479 -0.05 -38.56 -10.23
N LYS A 480 0.32 -39.55 -9.39
CA LYS A 480 0.70 -40.94 -9.73
C LYS A 480 -0.41 -41.85 -10.30
N SER A 481 -1.46 -41.27 -10.84
CA SER A 481 -2.60 -41.98 -11.42
C SER A 481 -2.28 -42.47 -12.83
N ASP A 482 -2.08 -43.78 -12.94
CA ASP A 482 -1.60 -44.51 -14.11
C ASP A 482 -2.66 -44.53 -15.22
N ILE A 483 -2.32 -43.95 -16.38
CA ILE A 483 -3.26 -43.78 -17.50
C ILE A 483 -3.68 -45.11 -18.13
N THR A 484 -2.89 -46.18 -18.01
CA THR A 484 -3.20 -47.48 -18.62
C THR A 484 -4.47 -48.08 -18.03
N LYS A 485 -4.74 -47.82 -16.74
CA LYS A 485 -5.90 -48.37 -16.01
C LYS A 485 -7.24 -47.92 -16.57
N PHE A 486 -7.28 -46.79 -17.28
CA PHE A 486 -8.49 -46.26 -17.90
C PHE A 486 -8.67 -46.71 -19.36
N VAL A 487 -7.67 -47.37 -19.96
CA VAL A 487 -7.68 -47.79 -21.36
C VAL A 487 -7.84 -49.29 -21.47
N ASN A 488 -8.92 -49.74 -22.13
CA ASN A 488 -9.18 -51.13 -22.43
C ASN A 488 -9.52 -51.26 -23.93
N ASN A 489 -8.78 -52.09 -24.68
CA ASN A 489 -8.96 -52.28 -26.13
C ASN A 489 -9.06 -50.97 -26.94
N LYS A 490 -8.17 -50.00 -26.65
CA LYS A 490 -8.16 -48.63 -27.20
C LYS A 490 -9.41 -47.79 -26.90
N LYS A 491 -10.19 -48.13 -25.88
CA LYS A 491 -11.33 -47.34 -25.39
C LYS A 491 -11.20 -46.93 -23.93
N VAL A 492 -11.94 -45.89 -23.53
CA VAL A 492 -12.15 -45.48 -22.14
C VAL A 492 -13.64 -45.62 -21.78
N GLN A 493 -13.95 -45.97 -20.52
CA GLN A 493 -15.33 -46.05 -20.03
C GLN A 493 -15.78 -44.70 -19.46
N ILE A 494 -16.96 -44.23 -19.84
CA ILE A 494 -17.53 -42.93 -19.42
C ILE A 494 -18.37 -43.11 -18.15
N ALA A 495 -18.00 -42.42 -17.08
CA ALA A 495 -18.53 -42.65 -15.74
C ALA A 495 -19.46 -41.54 -15.20
N PHE A 496 -19.41 -40.36 -15.82
CA PHE A 496 -20.25 -39.18 -15.54
C PHE A 496 -20.03 -38.11 -16.62
N VAL A 497 -21.08 -37.38 -17.01
CA VAL A 497 -21.00 -36.20 -17.89
C VAL A 497 -22.03 -35.15 -17.46
N GLU A 498 -21.57 -33.90 -17.30
CA GLU A 498 -22.41 -32.72 -17.07
C GLU A 498 -21.84 -31.49 -17.83
N TYR A 499 -22.54 -30.36 -17.74
CA TYR A 499 -21.97 -29.06 -18.08
C TYR A 499 -21.97 -28.19 -16.82
N THR A 500 -20.90 -27.42 -16.61
CA THR A 500 -20.85 -26.44 -15.53
C THR A 500 -20.92 -25.03 -16.10
N GLN A 501 -21.76 -24.19 -15.49
CA GLN A 501 -21.77 -22.76 -15.75
C GLN A 501 -20.59 -22.10 -15.01
N GLY A 502 -19.73 -21.44 -15.77
CA GLY A 502 -18.75 -20.49 -15.27
C GLY A 502 -19.20 -19.04 -15.54
N GLN A 503 -18.47 -18.11 -14.96
CA GLN A 503 -18.55 -16.69 -15.29
C GLN A 503 -17.14 -16.14 -15.39
N THR A 504 -16.86 -15.31 -16.40
CA THR A 504 -15.55 -14.66 -16.51
C THR A 504 -15.39 -13.65 -15.36
N SER A 505 -14.29 -13.72 -14.61
CA SER A 505 -13.95 -12.74 -13.58
C SER A 505 -13.11 -11.59 -14.16
N PRO A 506 -13.15 -10.38 -13.57
CA PRO A 506 -12.16 -9.34 -13.84
C PRO A 506 -10.75 -9.81 -13.45
N PRO A 507 -9.68 -9.14 -13.93
CA PRO A 507 -8.35 -9.29 -13.34
C PRO A 507 -8.35 -8.79 -11.88
N ASP A 508 -7.21 -8.96 -11.20
CA ASP A 508 -7.05 -8.49 -9.80
C ASP A 508 -6.13 -7.26 -9.74
N HIS A 509 -6.20 -6.45 -8.68
CA HIS A 509 -5.31 -5.29 -8.53
C HIS A 509 -3.84 -5.78 -8.50
N LEU A 510 -2.96 -5.10 -9.26
CA LEU A 510 -1.56 -5.50 -9.43
C LEU A 510 -0.91 -5.80 -8.08
N THR A 511 -0.38 -7.00 -7.88
CA THR A 511 0.61 -7.22 -6.84
C THR A 511 1.86 -6.37 -7.12
N GLU A 512 2.63 -6.01 -6.09
CA GLU A 512 3.97 -5.40 -6.32
C GLU A 512 4.84 -6.26 -7.23
N THR A 513 4.69 -7.59 -7.17
CA THR A 513 5.37 -8.55 -8.05
C THR A 513 4.99 -8.38 -9.53
N GLU A 514 3.72 -8.12 -9.85
CA GLU A 514 3.29 -7.74 -11.20
C GLU A 514 3.78 -6.34 -11.59
N LEU A 515 3.73 -5.36 -10.67
CA LEU A 515 4.19 -4.00 -10.97
C LEU A 515 5.69 -3.97 -11.29
N ILE A 516 6.53 -4.64 -10.49
CA ILE A 516 7.96 -4.84 -10.79
C ILE A 516 8.13 -5.48 -12.18
N THR A 517 7.30 -6.48 -12.52
CA THR A 517 7.35 -7.14 -13.83
C THR A 517 6.96 -6.21 -14.98
N LEU A 518 6.05 -5.25 -14.76
CA LEU A 518 5.72 -4.21 -15.74
C LEU A 518 6.84 -3.17 -15.86
N MET A 519 7.40 -2.71 -14.75
CA MET A 519 8.52 -1.75 -14.74
C MET A 519 9.76 -2.31 -15.45
N ASP A 520 10.10 -3.58 -15.19
CA ASP A 520 11.16 -4.31 -15.90
C ASP A 520 10.85 -4.49 -17.40
N LYS A 521 9.63 -4.93 -17.75
CA LYS A 521 9.19 -5.10 -19.14
C LYS A 521 9.30 -3.80 -19.95
N PHE A 522 8.97 -2.66 -19.34
CA PHE A 522 9.03 -1.35 -19.98
C PHE A 522 10.35 -0.59 -19.73
N LYS A 523 11.31 -1.20 -19.01
CA LYS A 523 12.61 -0.61 -18.63
C LYS A 523 12.48 0.81 -18.07
N ILE A 524 11.68 0.95 -17.01
CA ILE A 524 11.60 2.16 -16.18
C ILE A 524 12.01 1.84 -14.74
N GLY A 525 12.69 2.76 -14.07
CA GLY A 525 13.21 2.52 -12.72
C GLY A 525 14.39 1.55 -12.71
N THR A 526 15.26 1.64 -13.72
CA THR A 526 16.53 0.89 -13.81
C THR A 526 17.50 1.27 -12.68
N ASP A 527 18.70 0.69 -12.65
CA ASP A 527 19.70 0.93 -11.60
C ASP A 527 19.14 0.66 -10.18
N ALA A 528 18.37 -0.43 -10.05
CA ALA A 528 17.62 -0.85 -8.84
C ALA A 528 16.57 0.14 -8.28
N SER A 529 16.30 1.28 -8.96
CA SER A 529 15.42 2.34 -8.44
C SER A 529 13.91 2.00 -8.41
N MET A 530 13.48 0.88 -9.02
CA MET A 530 12.08 0.40 -8.93
C MET A 530 11.54 0.38 -7.51
N ALA A 531 12.35 -0.09 -6.55
CA ALA A 531 11.95 -0.20 -5.14
C ALA A 531 11.53 1.16 -4.56
N THR A 532 12.31 2.20 -4.88
CA THR A 532 12.09 3.58 -4.44
C THR A 532 10.90 4.22 -5.16
N HIS A 533 10.69 3.98 -6.46
CA HIS A 533 9.51 4.49 -7.17
C HIS A 533 8.19 3.85 -6.70
N ILE A 534 8.20 2.55 -6.37
CA ILE A 534 7.03 1.86 -5.79
C ILE A 534 6.75 2.37 -4.35
N ASN A 535 7.80 2.61 -3.56
CA ASN A 535 7.66 3.20 -2.23
C ASN A 535 7.07 4.62 -2.30
N ASN A 536 7.59 5.45 -3.21
CA ASN A 536 7.19 6.84 -3.40
C ASN A 536 5.67 6.99 -3.66
N ILE A 537 5.05 6.15 -4.50
CA ILE A 537 3.59 6.21 -4.78
C ILE A 537 2.73 5.72 -3.61
N CYS A 538 3.28 4.86 -2.74
CA CYS A 538 2.61 4.39 -1.52
C CYS A 538 2.65 5.46 -0.42
N GLU A 539 3.83 6.03 -0.14
CA GLU A 539 4.01 7.07 0.89
C GLU A 539 3.14 8.32 0.61
N ARG A 540 3.12 8.77 -0.65
CA ARG A 540 2.30 9.90 -1.12
C ARG A 540 0.79 9.64 -1.16
N GLN A 541 0.35 8.45 -0.74
CA GLN A 541 -1.05 8.04 -0.70
C GLN A 541 -1.75 8.02 -2.08
N TYR A 542 -1.00 7.82 -3.18
CA TYR A 542 -1.59 7.63 -4.50
C TYR A 542 -2.04 6.17 -4.71
N VAL A 543 -1.39 5.23 -4.01
CA VAL A 543 -1.73 3.80 -3.96
C VAL A 543 -1.76 3.35 -2.50
N LYS A 544 -2.61 2.36 -2.19
CA LYS A 544 -2.60 1.61 -0.93
C LYS A 544 -2.28 0.14 -1.21
N VAL A 545 -1.50 -0.46 -0.31
CA VAL A 545 -1.22 -1.90 -0.30
C VAL A 545 -2.34 -2.62 0.48
N GLU A 546 -3.07 -3.51 -0.18
CA GLU A 546 -4.14 -4.32 0.41
C GLU A 546 -3.84 -5.83 0.36
N GLY A 547 -4.25 -6.54 1.42
CA GLY A 547 -4.16 -8.00 1.53
C GLY A 547 -2.76 -8.57 1.80
N GLN A 548 -2.69 -9.88 2.04
CA GLN A 548 -1.43 -10.60 2.27
C GLN A 548 -0.56 -10.69 1.00
N SER A 549 -1.17 -10.71 -0.19
CA SER A 549 -0.48 -10.72 -1.48
C SER A 549 -0.05 -9.33 -1.99
N ARG A 550 -0.10 -8.30 -1.11
CA ARG A 550 0.44 -6.95 -1.37
C ARG A 550 -0.05 -6.33 -2.69
N LYS A 551 -1.37 -6.23 -2.83
CA LYS A 551 -2.04 -5.66 -4.00
C LYS A 551 -2.03 -4.13 -3.94
N LEU A 552 -1.71 -3.51 -5.07
CA LEU A 552 -1.55 -2.07 -5.24
C LEU A 552 -2.82 -1.48 -5.83
N LYS A 553 -3.65 -0.92 -4.95
CA LYS A 553 -4.94 -0.32 -5.28
C LYS A 553 -4.83 1.21 -5.28
N PRO A 554 -5.08 1.88 -6.41
CA PRO A 554 -5.13 3.34 -6.46
C PRO A 554 -6.12 3.94 -5.46
N THR A 555 -5.77 5.09 -4.89
CA THR A 555 -6.69 5.93 -4.14
C THR A 555 -7.47 6.87 -5.07
N ASP A 556 -8.52 7.51 -4.58
CA ASP A 556 -9.27 8.53 -5.32
C ASP A 556 -8.36 9.66 -5.84
N LEU A 557 -7.29 9.97 -5.11
CA LEU A 557 -6.25 10.90 -5.55
C LEU A 557 -5.42 10.30 -6.69
N GLY A 558 -4.89 9.08 -6.54
CA GLY A 558 -4.10 8.43 -7.59
C GLY A 558 -4.86 8.25 -8.90
N LEU A 559 -6.15 7.87 -8.82
CA LEU A 559 -7.09 7.81 -9.95
C LEU A 559 -7.27 9.20 -10.58
N SER A 560 -7.58 10.22 -9.77
CA SER A 560 -7.80 11.59 -10.27
C SER A 560 -6.55 12.17 -10.94
N LEU A 561 -5.36 11.87 -10.41
CA LEU A 561 -4.09 12.32 -10.98
C LEU A 561 -3.83 11.69 -12.35
N VAL A 562 -3.87 10.35 -12.45
CA VAL A 562 -3.65 9.67 -13.74
C VAL A 562 -4.72 10.03 -14.78
N ARG A 563 -6.00 10.10 -14.38
CA ARG A 563 -7.08 10.55 -15.27
C ARG A 563 -6.87 11.99 -15.74
N GLY A 564 -6.43 12.88 -14.85
CA GLY A 564 -6.11 14.27 -15.17
C GLY A 564 -4.94 14.41 -16.14
N TYR A 565 -3.82 13.72 -15.90
CA TYR A 565 -2.69 13.69 -16.83
C TYR A 565 -3.12 13.08 -18.18
N LYS A 566 -3.70 11.87 -18.21
CA LYS A 566 -4.12 11.18 -19.45
C LYS A 566 -5.14 11.98 -20.28
N ARG A 567 -5.93 12.87 -19.67
CA ARG A 567 -6.88 13.77 -20.37
C ARG A 567 -6.20 14.95 -21.05
N ILE A 568 -5.03 15.37 -20.57
CA ILE A 568 -4.27 16.51 -21.10
C ILE A 568 -3.17 16.03 -22.06
N ASP A 569 -2.34 15.10 -21.61
CA ASP A 569 -1.20 14.54 -22.32
C ASP A 569 -0.96 13.10 -21.81
N SER A 570 -1.28 12.12 -22.65
CA SER A 570 -1.13 10.69 -22.34
C SER A 570 0.31 10.30 -22.02
N ASP A 571 1.29 11.00 -22.59
CA ASP A 571 2.69 10.59 -22.55
C ASP A 571 3.31 10.88 -21.17
N LEU A 572 2.72 11.79 -20.39
CA LEU A 572 3.07 12.03 -18.98
C LEU A 572 2.80 10.80 -18.09
N VAL A 573 1.97 9.86 -18.55
CA VAL A 573 1.67 8.58 -17.88
C VAL A 573 2.19 7.38 -18.68
N ALA A 574 2.56 7.55 -19.95
CA ALA A 574 3.07 6.47 -20.77
C ALA A 574 4.51 6.11 -20.36
N PRO A 575 4.82 4.84 -20.05
CA PRO A 575 6.17 4.45 -19.61
C PRO A 575 7.24 4.67 -20.69
N GLN A 576 6.87 4.75 -21.97
CA GLN A 576 7.76 4.97 -23.11
C GLN A 576 8.60 6.25 -22.96
N LEU A 577 8.02 7.35 -22.46
CA LEU A 577 8.75 8.61 -22.27
C LEU A 577 9.88 8.45 -21.25
N ARG A 578 9.62 7.75 -20.13
CA ARG A 578 10.68 7.46 -19.15
C ARG A 578 11.67 6.43 -19.68
N SER A 579 11.20 5.36 -20.33
CA SER A 579 12.05 4.30 -20.90
C SER A 579 13.11 4.86 -21.85
N ASN A 580 12.75 5.84 -22.67
CA ASN A 580 13.69 6.52 -23.57
C ASN A 580 14.74 7.34 -22.80
N ILE A 581 14.35 7.99 -21.69
CA ILE A 581 15.28 8.76 -20.82
C ILE A 581 16.25 7.82 -20.12
N GLU A 582 15.77 6.71 -19.52
CA GLU A 582 16.66 5.71 -18.91
C GLU A 582 17.65 5.19 -19.97
N SER A 583 17.18 4.90 -21.19
CA SER A 583 18.03 4.44 -22.31
C SER A 583 19.08 5.46 -22.76
N GLN A 584 18.74 6.76 -22.77
CA GLN A 584 19.67 7.84 -23.08
C GLN A 584 20.72 8.01 -21.98
N VAL A 585 20.31 7.97 -20.70
CA VAL A 585 21.23 7.94 -19.54
C VAL A 585 22.17 6.73 -19.62
N ASP A 586 21.65 5.57 -20.01
CA ASP A 586 22.43 4.35 -20.27
C ASP A 586 23.46 4.53 -21.40
N GLN A 587 23.19 5.39 -22.40
CA GLN A 587 24.15 5.73 -23.45
C GLN A 587 25.22 6.75 -22.99
N ILE A 588 24.94 7.60 -22.00
CA ILE A 588 25.97 8.47 -21.38
C ILE A 588 27.02 7.59 -20.70
N ALA A 589 26.59 6.66 -19.84
CA ALA A 589 27.47 5.71 -19.15
C ALA A 589 28.34 4.87 -20.12
N LYS A 590 27.84 4.63 -21.34
CA LYS A 590 28.51 3.87 -22.41
C LYS A 590 29.31 4.75 -23.39
N GLY A 591 29.42 6.06 -23.14
CA GLY A 591 30.16 7.01 -23.99
C GLY A 591 29.57 7.24 -25.38
N LYS A 592 28.29 6.91 -25.59
CA LYS A 592 27.59 6.94 -26.89
C LYS A 592 26.75 8.19 -27.11
N LEU A 593 26.27 8.82 -26.04
CA LEU A 593 25.62 10.14 -26.07
C LEU A 593 26.34 11.10 -25.14
N LYS A 594 26.28 12.41 -25.45
CA LYS A 594 26.89 13.45 -24.63
C LYS A 594 25.96 13.86 -23.50
N TYR A 595 26.50 13.93 -22.28
CA TYR A 595 25.82 14.39 -21.06
C TYR A 595 24.90 15.60 -21.27
N GLN A 596 25.45 16.73 -21.74
CA GLN A 596 24.69 17.97 -21.88
C GLN A 596 23.58 17.86 -22.93
N GLN A 597 23.82 17.14 -24.03
CA GLN A 597 22.84 16.95 -25.10
C GLN A 597 21.59 16.22 -24.60
N VAL A 598 21.76 15.14 -23.83
CA VAL A 598 20.64 14.39 -23.24
C VAL A 598 19.82 15.25 -22.29
N ILE A 599 20.49 16.06 -21.45
CA ILE A 599 19.79 17.01 -20.57
C ILE A 599 18.99 18.02 -21.40
N ASP A 600 19.60 18.66 -22.39
CA ASP A 600 18.94 19.72 -23.18
C ASP A 600 17.75 19.18 -23.99
N GLU A 601 17.87 18.00 -24.60
CA GLU A 601 16.78 17.33 -25.33
C GLU A 601 15.60 16.99 -24.41
N VAL A 602 15.86 16.33 -23.27
CA VAL A 602 14.81 15.91 -22.33
C VAL A 602 14.14 17.11 -21.66
N ILE A 603 14.91 18.14 -21.29
CA ILE A 603 14.36 19.38 -20.70
C ILE A 603 13.53 20.14 -21.73
N GLN A 604 13.91 20.20 -23.00
CA GLN A 604 13.06 20.79 -24.06
C GLN A 604 11.74 20.04 -24.25
N ILE A 605 11.75 18.70 -24.20
CA ILE A 605 10.53 17.88 -24.29
C ILE A 605 9.60 18.18 -23.11
N PHE A 606 10.09 18.14 -21.87
CA PHE A 606 9.25 18.42 -20.70
C PHE A 606 8.82 19.89 -20.58
N THR A 607 9.62 20.86 -21.05
CA THR A 607 9.20 22.27 -21.11
C THR A 607 7.96 22.42 -22.00
N LYS A 608 7.96 21.81 -23.19
CA LYS A 608 6.80 21.82 -24.11
C LYS A 608 5.58 21.15 -23.48
N LYS A 609 5.74 19.97 -22.87
CA LYS A 609 4.65 19.26 -22.18
C LYS A 609 4.14 20.03 -20.95
N PHE A 610 5.01 20.74 -20.23
CA PHE A 610 4.63 21.58 -19.09
C PHE A 610 3.81 22.81 -19.51
N ILE A 611 4.17 23.47 -20.62
CA ILE A 611 3.39 24.61 -21.16
C ILE A 611 1.97 24.16 -21.48
N HIS A 612 1.82 23.09 -22.27
CA HIS A 612 0.52 22.50 -22.61
C HIS A 612 -0.25 22.04 -21.36
N PHE A 613 0.44 21.44 -20.38
CA PHE A 613 -0.15 21.07 -19.08
C PHE A 613 -0.68 22.27 -18.29
N ARG A 614 0.06 23.38 -18.29
CA ARG A 614 -0.32 24.63 -17.63
C ARG A 614 -1.51 25.31 -18.31
N GLU A 615 -1.55 25.34 -19.63
CA GLU A 615 -2.67 25.87 -20.42
C GLU A 615 -3.95 25.03 -20.22
N ARG A 616 -3.80 23.70 -20.17
CA ARG A 616 -4.91 22.74 -20.01
C ARG A 616 -5.26 22.39 -18.57
N ILE A 617 -4.63 22.98 -17.55
CA ILE A 617 -4.84 22.61 -16.14
C ILE A 617 -6.30 22.69 -15.67
N ASN A 618 -7.14 23.49 -16.35
CA ASN A 618 -8.58 23.56 -16.10
C ASN A 618 -9.35 22.28 -16.47
N ASP A 619 -8.86 21.48 -17.43
CA ASP A 619 -9.38 20.14 -17.76
C ASP A 619 -9.06 19.10 -16.67
N PHE A 620 -8.18 19.41 -15.71
CA PHE A 620 -7.76 18.50 -14.65
C PHE A 620 -8.83 18.40 -13.54
N GLN A 621 -9.77 17.47 -13.73
CA GLN A 621 -10.92 17.28 -12.86
C GLN A 621 -10.61 16.48 -11.57
N LEU A 622 -9.88 17.10 -10.64
CA LEU A 622 -9.76 16.65 -9.24
C LEU A 622 -11.09 16.70 -8.43
N ILE A 623 -12.19 17.08 -9.08
CA ILE A 623 -13.51 17.33 -8.47
C ILE A 623 -14.07 16.05 -7.80
N GLN A 624 -13.78 14.85 -8.32
CA GLN A 624 -14.21 13.59 -7.68
C GLN A 624 -13.54 13.36 -6.31
N TYR A 625 -12.28 13.77 -6.13
CA TYR A 625 -11.61 13.75 -4.82
C TYR A 625 -12.25 14.79 -3.89
N HIS A 626 -12.44 16.03 -4.35
CA HIS A 626 -12.98 17.11 -3.52
C HIS A 626 -14.43 16.88 -3.07
N GLN A 627 -15.31 16.30 -3.91
CA GLN A 627 -16.68 15.97 -3.51
C GLN A 627 -16.76 14.89 -2.42
N GLN A 628 -15.77 14.00 -2.34
CA GLN A 628 -15.62 13.08 -1.19
C GLN A 628 -14.88 13.73 0.00
N GLY A 629 -14.01 14.72 -0.27
CA GLY A 629 -13.21 15.46 0.71
C GLY A 629 -13.99 16.51 1.53
N ILE A 630 -14.97 17.20 0.93
CA ILE A 630 -15.85 18.16 1.63
C ILE A 630 -16.54 17.48 2.83
N ASN A 631 -17.02 16.24 2.65
CA ASN A 631 -17.62 15.43 3.71
C ASN A 631 -16.63 15.00 4.82
N ARG A 632 -15.34 15.30 4.70
CA ARG A 632 -14.30 15.11 5.73
C ARG A 632 -13.86 16.44 6.37
N GLN A 633 -13.68 17.50 5.58
CA GLN A 633 -13.20 18.80 6.09
C GLN A 633 -14.19 19.52 7.03
N ILE A 634 -15.49 19.19 6.99
CA ILE A 634 -16.51 19.76 7.90
C ILE A 634 -16.31 19.32 9.38
N LYS A 635 -15.35 18.42 9.70
CA LYS A 635 -15.05 17.99 11.08
C LYS A 635 -13.56 17.75 11.38
N GLN A 636 -12.77 18.81 11.47
CA GLN A 636 -11.48 18.77 12.18
C GLN A 636 -11.34 19.98 13.13
N SER A 637 -12.18 19.99 14.18
CA SER A 637 -12.12 20.97 15.28
C SER A 637 -12.69 20.40 16.58
N ASP A 638 -12.37 19.14 16.90
CA ASP A 638 -12.64 18.48 18.18
C ASP A 638 -11.64 17.29 18.32
N GLU A 639 -11.26 16.94 19.54
CA GLU A 639 -10.31 15.84 19.80
C GLU A 639 -10.91 14.47 19.45
N GLU A 640 -10.16 13.61 18.74
CA GLU A 640 -10.66 12.29 18.33
C GLU A 640 -10.71 11.29 19.49
N ILE A 641 -11.85 11.24 20.18
CA ILE A 641 -12.10 10.29 21.28
C ILE A 641 -12.01 8.85 20.75
N ILE A 642 -10.97 8.12 21.17
CA ILE A 642 -10.81 6.68 20.88
C ILE A 642 -11.84 5.88 21.70
N LEU A 643 -12.62 5.03 21.03
CA LEU A 643 -13.74 4.29 21.62
C LEU A 643 -13.38 2.87 22.05
N SER A 644 -13.00 2.01 21.11
CA SER A 644 -12.62 0.60 21.29
C SER A 644 -12.03 0.05 19.99
N ARG A 645 -11.65 -1.23 19.89
CA ARG A 645 -11.21 -1.82 18.61
C ARG A 645 -12.35 -2.37 17.75
N CYS A 646 -12.23 -2.11 16.45
CA CYS A 646 -13.02 -2.70 15.38
C CYS A 646 -12.74 -4.21 15.26
N GLY A 647 -13.76 -5.05 15.32
CA GLY A 647 -13.60 -6.51 15.18
C GLY A 647 -13.21 -6.97 13.77
N ASP A 648 -13.57 -6.18 12.75
CA ASP A 648 -13.23 -6.50 11.34
C ASP A 648 -11.72 -6.36 11.04
N CYS A 649 -10.98 -5.50 11.77
CA CYS A 649 -9.56 -5.20 11.47
C CYS A 649 -8.64 -4.92 12.68
N ASN A 650 -9.11 -5.07 13.91
CA ASN A 650 -8.39 -4.84 15.18
C ASN A 650 -7.76 -3.43 15.39
N ARG A 651 -8.06 -2.46 14.51
CA ARG A 651 -7.70 -1.04 14.65
C ARG A 651 -8.74 -0.29 15.47
N TYR A 652 -8.35 0.85 16.03
CA TYR A 652 -9.25 1.68 16.83
C TYR A 652 -10.44 2.22 16.04
N LEU A 653 -11.57 2.32 16.72
CA LEU A 653 -12.73 3.12 16.39
C LEU A 653 -12.57 4.49 17.05
N VAL A 654 -12.88 5.56 16.34
CA VAL A 654 -12.97 6.92 16.90
C VAL A 654 -14.43 7.36 16.98
N GLN A 655 -14.79 8.15 17.98
CA GLN A 655 -16.13 8.76 18.07
C GLN A 655 -16.22 9.96 17.12
N SER A 656 -17.36 10.09 16.43
CA SER A 656 -17.79 11.37 15.85
C SER A 656 -19.29 11.53 16.08
N ASN A 657 -19.68 12.52 16.87
CA ASN A 657 -21.03 12.69 17.40
C ASN A 657 -21.54 11.36 18.02
N ASN A 658 -22.66 10.82 17.51
CA ASN A 658 -23.29 9.59 17.97
C ASN A 658 -22.92 8.42 17.03
N SER A 659 -21.63 8.22 16.75
CA SER A 659 -21.15 7.15 15.85
C SER A 659 -19.71 6.76 16.16
N ALA A 660 -19.41 5.47 16.01
CA ALA A 660 -18.06 4.92 16.00
C ALA A 660 -17.58 4.74 14.55
N ILE A 661 -16.41 5.27 14.20
CA ILE A 661 -15.86 5.23 12.84
C ILE A 661 -14.58 4.39 12.83
N CYS A 662 -14.54 3.37 11.98
CA CYS A 662 -13.32 2.66 11.66
C CYS A 662 -12.64 3.29 10.45
N LYS A 663 -11.63 4.14 10.68
CA LYS A 663 -10.84 4.78 9.60
C LYS A 663 -10.21 3.77 8.63
N GLN A 664 -9.81 2.59 9.10
CA GLN A 664 -9.20 1.55 8.28
C GLN A 664 -10.20 0.81 7.39
N CYS A 665 -11.38 0.45 7.93
CA CYS A 665 -12.42 -0.25 7.16
C CYS A 665 -13.30 0.70 6.33
N ILE A 666 -13.20 2.01 6.58
CA ILE A 666 -14.10 3.05 6.04
C ILE A 666 -15.58 2.70 6.35
N LYS A 667 -15.84 2.28 7.60
CA LYS A 667 -17.16 1.90 8.10
C LYS A 667 -17.55 2.78 9.29
N THR A 668 -18.80 3.21 9.30
CA THR A 668 -19.42 3.99 10.37
C THR A 668 -20.52 3.17 11.04
N TYR A 669 -20.48 3.10 12.36
CA TYR A 669 -21.44 2.38 13.19
C TYR A 669 -22.18 3.39 14.08
N PRO A 670 -23.46 3.70 13.80
CA PRO A 670 -24.26 4.56 14.67
C PRO A 670 -24.28 4.07 16.13
N LEU A 671 -24.27 5.02 17.06
CA LEU A 671 -24.35 4.78 18.50
C LEU A 671 -25.58 5.49 19.08
N LEU A 672 -25.93 5.18 20.34
CA LEU A 672 -27.00 5.87 21.04
C LEU A 672 -26.72 7.37 21.19
N PRO A 673 -27.69 8.26 20.90
CA PRO A 673 -27.57 9.67 21.21
C PRO A 673 -27.56 9.90 22.73
N ASP A 674 -27.03 11.05 23.16
CA ASP A 674 -27.00 11.48 24.56
C ASP A 674 -26.30 10.48 25.53
N CYS A 675 -25.38 9.66 25.02
CA CYS A 675 -24.56 8.74 25.82
C CYS A 675 -23.08 9.15 25.84
N LYS A 676 -22.42 8.98 26.98
CA LYS A 676 -20.94 8.95 27.09
C LYS A 676 -20.47 7.51 26.96
N PHE A 677 -19.43 7.29 26.15
CA PHE A 677 -18.90 5.94 25.88
C PHE A 677 -17.53 5.72 26.54
N LYS A 678 -17.27 4.49 26.99
CA LYS A 678 -15.95 4.01 27.45
C LYS A 678 -15.74 2.55 27.04
N THR A 679 -14.50 2.10 26.89
CA THR A 679 -14.17 0.67 26.77
C THR A 679 -14.63 -0.13 27.99
N TYR A 680 -15.27 -1.28 27.80
CA TYR A 680 -15.54 -2.22 28.89
C TYR A 680 -14.46 -3.31 28.96
N GLY A 681 -13.29 -2.94 29.51
CA GLY A 681 -12.12 -3.82 29.59
C GLY A 681 -11.66 -4.33 28.22
N ALA A 682 -11.06 -5.52 28.19
CA ALA A 682 -10.65 -6.21 26.97
C ALA A 682 -11.76 -7.12 26.39
N TYR A 683 -13.01 -7.00 26.87
CA TYR A 683 -14.10 -7.90 26.49
C TYR A 683 -14.60 -7.60 25.07
N ARG A 684 -14.75 -8.67 24.28
CA ARG A 684 -15.15 -8.63 22.87
C ARG A 684 -16.47 -9.35 22.68
N CYS A 685 -17.29 -8.86 21.75
CA CYS A 685 -18.46 -9.61 21.27
C CYS A 685 -17.97 -10.91 20.59
N PRO A 686 -18.45 -12.10 20.98
CA PRO A 686 -17.94 -13.35 20.42
C PRO A 686 -18.34 -13.56 18.95
N PHE A 687 -19.40 -12.90 18.48
CA PHE A 687 -19.93 -13.05 17.12
C PHE A 687 -19.15 -12.24 16.07
N ASP A 688 -18.75 -11.01 16.38
CA ASP A 688 -18.09 -10.10 15.42
C ASP A 688 -16.70 -9.60 15.87
N LYS A 689 -16.25 -9.97 17.07
CA LYS A 689 -14.95 -9.63 17.69
C LYS A 689 -14.74 -8.15 18.02
N PHE A 690 -15.76 -7.29 17.94
CA PHE A 690 -15.66 -5.89 18.37
C PHE A 690 -15.51 -5.79 19.89
N GLU A 691 -14.68 -4.86 20.35
CA GLU A 691 -14.55 -4.55 21.78
C GLU A 691 -15.76 -3.76 22.28
N LEU A 692 -16.32 -4.19 23.40
CA LEU A 692 -17.59 -3.69 23.93
C LEU A 692 -17.47 -2.30 24.54
N LEU A 693 -18.50 -1.48 24.32
CA LEU A 693 -18.61 -0.13 24.87
C LEU A 693 -19.62 -0.09 26.02
N LEU A 694 -19.25 0.65 27.06
CA LEU A 694 -20.12 1.07 28.16
C LEU A 694 -20.72 2.43 27.82
N CYS A 695 -22.03 2.48 27.60
CA CYS A 695 -22.84 3.65 27.30
C CYS A 695 -23.47 4.17 28.60
N THR A 696 -23.14 5.39 29.03
CA THR A 696 -23.70 6.05 30.23
C THR A 696 -24.52 7.27 29.83
N SER A 697 -25.79 7.34 30.21
CA SER A 697 -26.69 8.47 29.88
C SER A 697 -27.56 8.89 31.05
N ASN A 698 -27.64 10.21 31.28
CA ASN A 698 -28.49 10.81 32.32
C ASN A 698 -29.95 11.04 31.87
N LYS A 699 -30.31 10.67 30.63
CA LYS A 699 -31.67 10.79 30.07
C LYS A 699 -32.39 9.44 29.95
N SER A 700 -31.67 8.33 30.16
CA SER A 700 -32.21 6.98 30.18
C SER A 700 -32.49 6.55 31.63
N PRO A 701 -33.54 5.76 31.92
CA PRO A 701 -33.65 5.07 33.22
C PRO A 701 -32.48 4.07 33.45
N PHE A 702 -31.77 3.69 32.38
CA PHE A 702 -30.54 2.91 32.43
C PHE A 702 -29.33 3.84 32.39
N ASN A 703 -28.92 4.30 33.57
CA ASN A 703 -27.76 5.19 33.75
C ASN A 703 -26.50 4.69 33.03
N THR A 704 -26.32 3.37 32.91
CA THR A 704 -25.17 2.71 32.29
C THR A 704 -25.60 1.39 31.62
N THR A 705 -25.16 1.08 30.40
CA THR A 705 -25.50 -0.15 29.65
C THR A 705 -24.37 -0.57 28.69
N LEU A 706 -24.25 -1.87 28.38
CA LEU A 706 -23.25 -2.40 27.44
C LEU A 706 -23.81 -2.51 26.00
N ILE A 707 -22.99 -2.12 25.01
CA ILE A 707 -23.29 -2.26 23.58
C ILE A 707 -22.08 -2.78 22.79
N CYS A 708 -22.34 -3.52 21.70
CA CYS A 708 -21.37 -3.74 20.62
C CYS A 708 -21.65 -2.71 19.51
N PRO A 709 -20.65 -1.96 19.00
CA PRO A 709 -20.86 -0.98 17.92
C PRO A 709 -21.59 -1.53 16.68
N LYS A 710 -21.23 -2.76 16.26
CA LYS A 710 -21.74 -3.38 15.03
C LYS A 710 -23.07 -4.10 15.25
N CYS A 711 -23.16 -5.02 16.22
CA CYS A 711 -24.42 -5.70 16.53
C CYS A 711 -25.55 -4.77 17.02
N PHE A 712 -25.26 -3.59 17.61
CA PHE A 712 -26.31 -2.64 18.01
C PHE A 712 -27.12 -2.12 16.82
N THR A 713 -26.45 -1.89 15.68
CA THR A 713 -27.04 -1.32 14.45
C THR A 713 -27.35 -2.36 13.38
N SER A 714 -26.79 -3.56 13.48
CA SER A 714 -27.01 -4.65 12.54
C SER A 714 -26.93 -5.99 13.29
N SER A 715 -28.08 -6.45 13.82
CA SER A 715 -28.14 -7.74 14.52
C SER A 715 -28.00 -8.89 13.52
N PRO A 716 -26.97 -9.75 13.64
CA PRO A 716 -26.91 -10.99 12.87
C PRO A 716 -27.94 -12.00 13.39
N LEU A 717 -28.36 -12.93 12.54
CA LEU A 717 -29.22 -14.06 12.90
C LEU A 717 -28.38 -15.24 13.41
N VAL A 718 -28.89 -15.92 14.45
CA VAL A 718 -28.60 -17.25 15.05
C VAL A 718 -27.50 -18.13 14.39
N THR A 719 -26.61 -18.85 15.11
CA THR A 719 -26.75 -19.54 16.42
C THR A 719 -25.47 -19.60 17.27
N SER A 720 -25.57 -19.50 18.61
CA SER A 720 -24.83 -20.28 19.64
C SER A 720 -25.01 -19.70 21.06
N ASP A 721 -24.97 -20.56 22.09
CA ASP A 721 -25.48 -20.24 23.44
C ASP A 721 -24.46 -19.65 24.43
N GLN A 722 -23.40 -18.97 23.97
CA GLN A 722 -22.32 -18.47 24.84
C GLN A 722 -22.00 -16.96 24.69
N CYS A 723 -23.03 -16.11 24.80
CA CYS A 723 -22.95 -14.80 25.51
C CYS A 723 -24.34 -14.19 25.72
N THR A 724 -24.47 -13.34 26.75
CA THR A 724 -25.74 -12.83 27.29
C THR A 724 -26.36 -11.68 26.46
N CYS A 725 -26.90 -12.01 25.29
CA CYS A 725 -27.69 -11.08 24.45
C CYS A 725 -28.97 -10.56 25.17
N ASN A 726 -29.44 -11.28 26.19
CA ASN A 726 -30.70 -11.12 26.91
C ASN A 726 -30.92 -9.73 27.56
N ILE A 727 -29.89 -8.89 27.67
CA ILE A 727 -29.90 -7.56 28.31
C ILE A 727 -29.77 -6.42 27.26
N CYS A 728 -29.72 -6.73 25.96
CA CYS A 728 -29.53 -5.74 24.89
C CYS A 728 -30.57 -4.58 24.94
N PRO A 729 -30.17 -3.29 24.88
CA PRO A 729 -31.11 -2.18 24.88
C PRO A 729 -31.85 -1.99 23.54
N ASN A 730 -31.50 -2.72 22.47
CA ASN A 730 -32.21 -2.63 21.20
C ASN A 730 -33.53 -3.42 21.26
N VAL A 731 -34.66 -2.70 21.31
CA VAL A 731 -36.03 -3.25 21.34
C VAL A 731 -36.39 -4.14 20.14
N ASN A 732 -35.65 -4.03 19.03
CA ASN A 732 -35.85 -4.82 17.81
C ASN A 732 -34.88 -6.00 17.69
N CYS A 733 -34.07 -6.30 18.70
CA CYS A 733 -33.24 -7.51 18.74
C CYS A 733 -34.11 -8.74 19.09
N GLU A 734 -34.20 -9.72 18.18
CA GLU A 734 -35.07 -10.90 18.32
C GLU A 734 -34.83 -11.69 19.62
N LYS A 735 -33.57 -12.03 19.94
CA LYS A 735 -33.21 -12.72 21.18
C LYS A 735 -33.56 -11.92 22.43
N SER A 736 -33.59 -10.60 22.34
CA SER A 736 -33.98 -9.71 23.43
C SER A 736 -35.51 -9.56 23.55
N LYS A 737 -36.26 -9.67 22.45
CA LYS A 737 -37.72 -9.84 22.46
C LYS A 737 -38.11 -11.18 23.08
N GLU A 738 -37.46 -12.28 22.69
CA GLU A 738 -37.72 -13.63 23.21
C GLU A 738 -37.64 -13.68 24.75
N SER A 739 -36.58 -13.10 25.34
CA SER A 739 -36.37 -13.10 26.80
C SER A 739 -37.12 -12.02 27.58
N ARG A 740 -37.67 -10.96 26.94
CA ARG A 740 -38.25 -9.79 27.66
C ARG A 740 -39.62 -9.31 27.19
N MET A 741 -40.13 -9.76 26.05
CA MET A 741 -41.49 -9.41 25.61
C MET A 741 -42.51 -9.95 26.63
N LEU A 742 -43.40 -9.09 27.14
CA LEU A 742 -44.54 -9.48 27.98
C LEU A 742 -45.71 -9.97 27.14
N GLY A 743 -46.00 -9.31 26.02
CA GLY A 743 -47.13 -9.57 25.12
C GLY A 743 -47.47 -8.32 24.28
N LYS A 744 -48.63 -8.30 23.62
CA LYS A 744 -49.06 -7.16 22.81
C LYS A 744 -49.43 -5.93 23.66
N CYS A 745 -49.17 -4.74 23.13
CA CYS A 745 -49.54 -3.49 23.75
C CYS A 745 -51.05 -3.22 23.58
N LYS A 746 -51.69 -2.67 24.62
CA LYS A 746 -53.11 -2.27 24.58
C LYS A 746 -53.33 -0.85 24.03
N ASN A 747 -52.25 -0.09 23.85
CA ASN A 747 -52.29 1.34 23.48
C ASN A 747 -51.98 1.61 22.00
N CYS A 748 -51.61 0.58 21.21
CA CYS A 748 -51.46 0.69 19.77
C CYS A 748 -51.63 -0.69 19.08
N GLN A 749 -51.96 -0.69 17.80
CA GLN A 749 -52.36 -1.90 17.06
C GLN A 749 -51.21 -2.89 16.79
N PHE A 750 -49.97 -2.40 16.62
CA PHE A 750 -48.83 -3.21 16.16
C PHE A 750 -47.80 -3.50 17.25
N GLY A 751 -47.80 -2.73 18.34
CA GLY A 751 -46.73 -2.72 19.32
C GLY A 751 -46.75 -3.84 20.35
N GLU A 752 -45.58 -4.06 20.93
CA GLU A 752 -45.29 -5.11 21.89
C GLU A 752 -44.76 -4.48 23.18
N LEU A 753 -45.21 -4.96 24.34
CA LEU A 753 -44.70 -4.52 25.63
C LEU A 753 -43.43 -5.30 25.96
N ILE A 754 -42.35 -4.57 26.25
CA ILE A 754 -41.03 -5.14 26.51
C ILE A 754 -40.60 -4.74 27.93
N LEU A 755 -40.10 -5.72 28.69
CA LEU A 755 -39.46 -5.50 29.97
C LEU A 755 -38.08 -4.87 29.73
N GLU A 756 -37.84 -3.71 30.31
CA GLU A 756 -36.57 -3.01 30.14
C GLU A 756 -35.42 -3.70 30.92
N PRO A 757 -34.14 -3.51 30.53
CA PRO A 757 -33.02 -4.25 31.12
C PRO A 757 -32.74 -3.84 32.58
N PHE A 758 -32.70 -4.82 33.49
CA PHE A 758 -32.37 -4.57 34.90
C PHE A 758 -30.88 -4.35 35.13
N ILE A 759 -30.53 -3.21 35.75
CA ILE A 759 -29.14 -2.82 36.00
C ILE A 759 -29.00 -2.34 37.45
N SER A 760 -28.64 -3.28 38.33
CA SER A 760 -28.48 -3.18 39.80
C SER A 760 -29.75 -3.38 40.66
N LYS A 761 -29.53 -3.80 41.92
CA LYS A 761 -30.58 -4.03 42.94
C LYS A 761 -31.13 -2.69 43.44
N GLY A 762 -32.44 -2.62 43.68
CA GLY A 762 -33.13 -1.44 44.22
C GLY A 762 -33.76 -0.51 43.17
N GLN A 763 -33.64 -0.82 41.87
CA GLN A 763 -34.38 -0.11 40.81
C GLN A 763 -35.88 -0.48 40.78
N GLN A 764 -36.64 0.22 39.94
CA GLN A 764 -38.07 0.04 39.69
C GLN A 764 -38.32 -0.77 38.41
N ILE A 765 -39.43 -1.52 38.32
CA ILE A 765 -39.77 -2.22 37.07
C ILE A 765 -40.26 -1.21 36.03
N CYS A 766 -39.59 -1.15 34.88
CA CYS A 766 -39.99 -0.35 33.73
C CYS A 766 -40.41 -1.26 32.56
N ILE A 767 -41.55 -0.94 31.94
CA ILE A 767 -42.09 -1.65 30.77
C ILE A 767 -42.49 -0.60 29.74
N SER A 768 -41.87 -0.66 28.56
CA SER A 768 -42.16 0.23 27.43
C SER A 768 -42.90 -0.52 26.32
N CYS A 769 -43.41 0.21 25.32
CA CYS A 769 -43.80 -0.36 24.04
C CYS A 769 -42.78 0.00 22.96
N ASN A 770 -42.49 -0.93 22.05
CA ASN A 770 -41.53 -0.71 20.96
C ASN A 770 -42.05 0.17 19.80
N GLU A 771 -43.39 0.35 19.68
CA GLU A 771 -44.01 1.14 18.60
C GLU A 771 -44.67 2.44 19.08
N CYS A 772 -45.20 2.50 20.31
CA CYS A 772 -45.85 3.69 20.85
C CYS A 772 -45.23 4.15 22.19
N TRP A 773 -45.34 5.45 22.47
CA TRP A 773 -44.62 6.11 23.58
C TRP A 773 -45.24 5.88 24.97
N CYS A 774 -45.79 4.69 25.23
CA CYS A 774 -46.35 4.34 26.52
C CYS A 774 -45.30 3.66 27.43
N LEU A 775 -45.20 4.14 28.67
CA LEU A 775 -44.31 3.61 29.71
C LEU A 775 -45.12 3.27 30.96
N TYR A 776 -44.83 2.11 31.55
CA TYR A 776 -45.37 1.68 32.84
C TYR A 776 -44.20 1.48 33.83
N GLN A 777 -44.32 2.04 35.04
CA GLN A 777 -43.25 2.09 36.03
C GLN A 777 -43.75 1.70 37.43
N LEU A 778 -43.30 0.56 37.97
CA LEU A 778 -43.68 0.06 39.29
C LEU A 778 -42.85 0.75 40.39
N VAL A 779 -43.51 1.53 41.27
CA VAL A 779 -42.82 2.47 42.18
C VAL A 779 -42.03 1.85 43.35
N PRO A 780 -42.45 0.74 43.98
CA PRO A 780 -41.67 0.08 45.05
C PRO A 780 -40.25 -0.31 44.64
N ALA A 781 -39.33 -0.33 45.61
CA ALA A 781 -37.95 -0.76 45.38
C ALA A 781 -37.89 -2.29 45.19
N ILE A 782 -37.25 -2.75 44.11
CA ILE A 782 -37.22 -4.17 43.74
C ILE A 782 -35.91 -4.82 44.20
N LEU A 783 -36.03 -5.92 44.94
CA LEU A 783 -34.89 -6.73 45.43
C LEU A 783 -34.55 -7.88 44.47
N SER A 784 -35.57 -8.49 43.89
CA SER A 784 -35.47 -9.51 42.84
C SER A 784 -36.68 -9.45 41.91
N VAL A 785 -36.49 -9.85 40.65
CA VAL A 785 -37.53 -9.95 39.63
C VAL A 785 -37.13 -10.99 38.59
N GLU A 786 -38.09 -11.80 38.16
CA GLU A 786 -37.96 -12.84 37.14
C GLU A 786 -39.23 -12.85 36.29
N LEU A 787 -39.09 -12.99 34.97
CA LEU A 787 -40.19 -13.07 34.01
C LEU A 787 -40.54 -14.53 33.75
N ASN A 788 -41.75 -14.95 34.13
CA ASN A 788 -42.21 -16.33 33.93
C ASN A 788 -42.54 -16.60 32.45
N LYS A 789 -42.48 -17.87 32.06
CA LYS A 789 -43.00 -18.34 30.75
C LYS A 789 -44.53 -18.29 30.67
N ASN A 790 -45.21 -18.35 31.81
CA ASN A 790 -46.67 -18.38 31.91
C ASN A 790 -47.27 -16.98 31.69
N SER A 791 -48.41 -16.91 31.01
CA SER A 791 -49.15 -15.68 30.72
C SER A 791 -50.40 -15.53 31.58
N CYS A 792 -50.77 -14.30 31.91
CA CYS A 792 -51.94 -13.98 32.71
C CYS A 792 -53.23 -14.30 31.95
N PRO A 793 -54.16 -15.08 32.53
CA PRO A 793 -55.40 -15.47 31.83
C PRO A 793 -56.32 -14.29 31.49
N GLN A 794 -56.23 -13.17 32.22
CA GLN A 794 -57.08 -11.99 31.99
C GLN A 794 -56.56 -11.01 30.92
N CYS A 795 -55.25 -10.97 30.66
CA CYS A 795 -54.66 -9.96 29.77
C CYS A 795 -53.57 -10.48 28.82
N GLN A 796 -53.25 -11.78 28.87
CA GLN A 796 -52.26 -12.46 28.03
C GLN A 796 -50.81 -11.95 28.14
N LEU A 797 -50.53 -11.03 29.08
CA LEU A 797 -49.15 -10.62 29.40
C LEU A 797 -48.49 -11.64 30.34
N LYS A 798 -47.19 -11.94 30.12
CA LYS A 798 -46.38 -12.80 31.01
C LYS A 798 -46.44 -12.36 32.48
N THR A 799 -46.42 -13.32 33.39
CA THR A 799 -46.38 -13.06 34.84
C THR A 799 -44.95 -12.95 35.37
N PHE A 800 -44.81 -12.50 36.61
CA PHE A 800 -43.52 -12.24 37.27
C PHE A 800 -43.44 -12.95 38.62
N ASN A 801 -42.23 -13.37 38.99
CA ASN A 801 -41.86 -13.59 40.38
C ASN A 801 -41.06 -12.36 40.82
N LEU A 802 -41.47 -11.66 41.88
CA LEU A 802 -40.80 -10.42 42.29
C LEU A 802 -40.85 -10.22 43.81
N THR A 803 -39.81 -9.60 44.35
CA THR A 803 -39.72 -9.19 45.77
C THR A 803 -39.61 -7.68 45.86
N THR A 804 -40.60 -7.03 46.49
CA THR A 804 -40.60 -5.59 46.74
C THR A 804 -40.22 -5.27 48.18
N LYS A 805 -39.52 -4.16 48.41
CA LYS A 805 -39.28 -3.61 49.75
C LYS A 805 -40.07 -2.31 49.95
N THR A 806 -40.79 -2.18 51.07
CA THR A 806 -41.47 -0.94 51.47
C THR A 806 -40.46 0.07 52.05
N LYS A 807 -40.89 1.33 52.27
CA LYS A 807 -40.04 2.34 52.94
C LYS A 807 -39.69 1.92 54.38
N ASP A 808 -40.60 1.19 55.01
CA ASP A 808 -40.54 0.68 56.38
C ASP A 808 -39.72 -0.63 56.49
N LYS A 809 -39.05 -1.00 55.39
CA LYS A 809 -38.12 -2.14 55.22
C LYS A 809 -38.75 -3.53 55.16
N GLU A 810 -40.07 -3.67 55.25
CA GLU A 810 -40.75 -4.96 55.05
C GLU A 810 -40.56 -5.48 53.61
N GLU A 811 -40.49 -6.80 53.45
CA GLU A 811 -40.24 -7.46 52.16
C GLU A 811 -41.43 -8.33 51.76
N THR A 812 -42.12 -7.93 50.69
CA THR A 812 -43.27 -8.65 50.14
C THR A 812 -42.85 -9.45 48.91
N LYS A 813 -43.12 -10.76 48.93
CA LYS A 813 -42.85 -11.68 47.81
C LYS A 813 -44.14 -11.96 47.05
N TYR A 814 -44.10 -11.79 45.73
CA TYR A 814 -45.22 -12.03 44.83
C TYR A 814 -44.79 -13.07 43.77
N ASN A 815 -45.51 -14.19 43.70
CA ASN A 815 -45.19 -15.32 42.80
C ASN A 815 -46.21 -15.40 41.65
N SER A 816 -45.73 -15.55 40.40
CA SER A 816 -46.55 -15.58 39.17
C SER A 816 -47.65 -14.50 39.09
N VAL A 817 -47.35 -13.28 39.53
CA VAL A 817 -48.29 -12.14 39.47
C VAL A 817 -48.25 -11.40 38.14
N CYS A 818 -49.37 -10.82 37.71
CA CYS A 818 -49.40 -9.93 36.55
C CYS A 818 -49.52 -8.47 37.00
N LEU A 819 -48.58 -7.62 36.58
CA LEU A 819 -48.51 -6.22 36.99
C LEU A 819 -49.74 -5.38 36.59
N MET A 820 -50.43 -5.76 35.50
CA MET A 820 -51.63 -5.06 35.02
C MET A 820 -52.95 -5.56 35.63
N CYS A 821 -52.95 -6.72 36.30
CA CYS A 821 -54.16 -7.39 36.78
C CYS A 821 -54.16 -7.65 38.29
N HIS A 822 -52.99 -7.71 38.94
CA HIS A 822 -52.89 -7.87 40.39
C HIS A 822 -53.21 -6.56 41.09
N GLU A 823 -54.30 -6.54 41.87
CA GLU A 823 -54.94 -5.31 42.36
C GLU A 823 -53.97 -4.34 43.05
N GLU A 824 -53.16 -4.82 44.00
CA GLU A 824 -52.16 -4.00 44.68
C GLU A 824 -51.07 -3.42 43.77
N LEU A 825 -50.62 -4.20 42.77
CA LEU A 825 -49.43 -3.87 41.97
C LEU A 825 -49.82 -2.93 40.83
N ASN A 826 -51.02 -3.12 40.27
CA ASN A 826 -51.62 -2.20 39.31
C ASN A 826 -51.85 -0.80 39.95
N LYS A 827 -52.33 -0.74 41.20
CA LYS A 827 -52.42 0.52 41.98
C LYS A 827 -51.05 1.17 42.28
N LYS A 828 -49.95 0.41 42.19
CA LYS A 828 -48.55 0.87 42.39
C LYS A 828 -47.81 1.09 41.06
N LEU A 829 -48.50 0.93 39.92
CA LEU A 829 -47.98 1.14 38.56
C LEU A 829 -48.26 2.58 38.11
N LEU A 830 -47.22 3.39 37.91
CA LEU A 830 -47.36 4.67 37.24
C LEU A 830 -47.43 4.43 35.74
N TYR A 831 -48.54 4.85 35.11
CA TYR A 831 -48.62 5.01 33.66
C TYR A 831 -48.13 6.40 33.27
N ALA A 832 -47.18 6.46 32.35
CA ALA A 832 -46.69 7.70 31.77
C ALA A 832 -46.73 7.59 30.23
N PRO A 833 -47.57 8.38 29.52
CA PRO A 833 -47.20 8.78 28.17
C PRO A 833 -45.88 9.57 28.26
N TYR A 834 -44.93 9.28 27.38
CA TYR A 834 -43.59 9.84 27.47
C TYR A 834 -43.61 11.38 27.42
N LEU A 835 -42.72 12.04 28.16
CA LEU A 835 -42.77 13.49 28.50
C LEU A 835 -42.65 14.47 27.30
N GLY A 836 -42.71 13.99 26.06
CA GLY A 836 -42.82 14.79 24.85
C GLY A 836 -44.18 15.49 24.70
N GLU A 837 -45.30 14.85 25.06
CA GLU A 837 -46.65 15.38 24.77
C GLU A 837 -46.89 16.78 25.35
N LYS A 838 -46.45 17.04 26.59
CA LYS A 838 -46.62 18.38 27.20
C LYS A 838 -45.84 19.47 26.47
N LYS A 839 -44.71 19.15 25.83
CA LYS A 839 -43.98 20.11 24.97
C LYS A 839 -44.58 20.20 23.58
N PHE A 840 -44.94 19.07 22.98
CA PHE A 840 -45.54 19.02 21.64
C PHE A 840 -46.90 19.73 21.61
N MET A 841 -47.76 19.53 22.62
CA MET A 841 -49.03 20.26 22.77
C MET A 841 -48.84 21.75 23.06
N ILE A 842 -47.77 22.17 23.73
CA ILE A 842 -47.44 23.60 23.89
C ILE A 842 -46.92 24.20 22.56
N GLN A 843 -46.20 23.43 21.74
CA GLN A 843 -45.82 23.86 20.39
C GLN A 843 -47.01 23.90 19.44
N GLN A 844 -47.86 22.87 19.39
CA GLN A 844 -49.08 22.89 18.58
C GLN A 844 -50.02 24.01 19.02
N LYS A 845 -50.28 24.23 20.32
CA LYS A 845 -51.11 25.37 20.76
C LYS A 845 -50.48 26.73 20.44
N LYS A 846 -49.15 26.84 20.36
CA LYS A 846 -48.47 28.06 19.86
C LYS A 846 -48.58 28.22 18.35
N ILE A 847 -48.49 27.13 17.59
CA ILE A 847 -48.64 27.14 16.13
C ILE A 847 -50.09 27.47 15.76
N GLU A 848 -51.07 26.83 16.42
CA GLU A 848 -52.49 27.10 16.29
C GLU A 848 -52.89 28.51 16.76
N SER A 849 -52.23 29.07 17.79
CA SER A 849 -52.46 30.47 18.19
C SER A 849 -51.86 31.46 17.19
N ASN A 850 -50.70 31.16 16.62
CA ASN A 850 -50.05 32.03 15.65
C ASN A 850 -50.77 32.02 14.30
N ILE A 851 -51.17 30.85 13.79
CA ILE A 851 -51.99 30.72 12.58
C ILE A 851 -53.32 31.48 12.75
N LYS A 852 -53.93 31.45 13.94
CA LYS A 852 -55.12 32.25 14.28
C LYS A 852 -54.86 33.74 14.56
N GLN A 853 -53.62 34.23 14.42
CA GLN A 853 -53.27 35.65 14.46
C GLN A 853 -52.82 36.20 13.11
N GLU A 854 -52.35 35.35 12.18
CA GLU A 854 -51.96 35.76 10.82
C GLU A 854 -53.18 36.01 9.91
N ASP A 855 -54.30 35.31 10.12
CA ASP A 855 -55.57 35.52 9.38
C ASP A 855 -56.40 36.75 9.84
N VAL A 856 -55.92 37.56 10.79
CA VAL A 856 -56.68 38.69 11.38
C VAL A 856 -55.92 40.04 11.28
N ASN A 857 -55.00 40.19 10.32
CA ASN A 857 -54.32 41.46 10.03
C ASN A 857 -54.28 41.82 8.53
N LYS A 858 -55.38 41.55 7.82
CA LYS A 858 -55.86 42.47 6.79
C LYS A 858 -56.90 43.37 7.45
N GLU A 859 -56.77 44.68 7.25
CA GLU A 859 -57.31 45.72 8.14
C GLU A 859 -56.62 45.70 9.53
N THR A 860 -56.05 46.78 10.07
CA THR A 860 -56.29 48.22 9.83
C THR A 860 -55.00 49.06 9.77
N PHE A 861 -55.10 50.24 9.16
CA PHE A 861 -54.03 51.25 9.11
C PHE A 861 -53.90 52.03 10.44
N SER A 862 -52.70 52.62 10.63
CA SER A 862 -52.39 53.78 11.50
C SER A 862 -52.03 53.55 12.98
N LYS A 863 -51.02 54.32 13.43
CA LYS A 863 -50.62 54.65 14.83
C LYS A 863 -50.07 53.46 15.67
N GLY A 864 -48.94 53.54 16.36
CA GLY A 864 -47.86 54.53 16.32
C GLY A 864 -47.28 54.89 17.71
N ARG A 865 -45.96 54.67 17.88
CA ARG A 865 -45.06 55.38 18.83
C ARG A 865 -45.31 55.19 20.36
N LYS A 866 -44.34 54.55 21.06
CA LYS A 866 -43.65 55.02 22.31
C LYS A 866 -43.41 53.95 23.40
N LYS A 867 -42.16 53.96 23.92
CA LYS A 867 -41.74 53.85 25.34
C LYS A 867 -41.99 52.54 26.13
N PHE A 868 -41.33 52.28 27.28
CA PHE A 868 -39.92 52.46 27.71
C PHE A 868 -39.72 51.86 29.13
N SER A 869 -38.77 50.93 29.31
CA SER A 869 -37.95 50.73 30.55
C SER A 869 -38.56 50.23 31.90
N LYS A 870 -37.63 49.83 32.80
CA LYS A 870 -37.72 49.67 34.28
C LYS A 870 -38.45 48.40 34.79
N ASN A 871 -37.96 47.63 35.77
CA ASN A 871 -37.00 47.82 36.90
C ASN A 871 -36.08 46.57 37.06
N SER A 872 -34.80 46.59 37.49
CA SER A 872 -34.14 47.00 38.77
C SER A 872 -34.51 46.10 39.98
N ARG A 873 -33.60 45.30 40.58
CA ARG A 873 -32.60 45.53 41.68
C ARG A 873 -32.00 44.14 42.07
N LYS A 874 -30.95 43.87 42.88
CA LYS A 874 -29.77 44.52 43.56
C LYS A 874 -28.89 43.33 44.11
N THR A 875 -27.58 43.36 44.37
CA THR A 875 -26.39 44.07 43.79
C THR A 875 -25.19 43.09 43.83
N ASP A 876 -24.09 43.10 44.63
CA ASP A 876 -23.41 44.03 45.57
C ASP A 876 -21.96 43.51 45.85
N LYS A 877 -20.91 44.16 45.32
CA LYS A 877 -19.44 43.98 45.58
C LYS A 877 -18.74 42.76 44.94
N LYS A 878 -17.46 42.77 44.55
CA LYS A 878 -16.35 43.78 44.41
C LYS A 878 -15.39 43.21 43.32
N ASP A 879 -14.39 43.88 42.75
CA ASP A 879 -13.73 45.17 42.98
C ASP A 879 -13.19 45.76 41.64
N ASP A 880 -12.65 47.00 41.67
CA ASP A 880 -12.00 47.71 40.54
C ASP A 880 -10.45 47.45 40.49
N ASP A 881 -9.59 47.88 39.54
CA ASP A 881 -9.62 48.88 38.44
C ASP A 881 -8.88 48.31 37.16
N ASN A 882 -9.14 48.63 35.87
CA ASN A 882 -9.16 49.91 35.08
C ASN A 882 -7.74 50.29 34.54
N GLN A 883 -7.46 50.85 33.35
CA GLN A 883 -8.26 51.54 32.30
C GLN A 883 -7.70 51.41 30.84
N PHE A 884 -8.63 51.40 29.85
CA PHE A 884 -8.62 52.12 28.53
C PHE A 884 -7.56 51.78 27.45
N THR A 885 -7.74 52.03 26.14
CA THR A 885 -8.78 52.74 25.33
C THR A 885 -9.26 51.84 24.17
N GLN A 886 -10.56 51.76 23.82
CA GLN A 886 -11.28 52.52 22.75
C GLN A 886 -10.63 52.48 21.34
N LYS A 887 -11.36 52.31 20.22
CA LYS A 887 -12.74 52.75 19.91
C LYS A 887 -13.33 52.03 18.66
N LYS A 888 -14.64 51.72 18.68
CA LYS A 888 -15.70 51.92 17.63
C LYS A 888 -15.48 51.52 16.15
N ASN A 889 -16.50 51.15 15.36
CA ASN A 889 -17.86 50.60 15.61
C ASN A 889 -18.55 50.25 14.27
N ASP A 890 -19.64 49.47 14.32
CA ASP A 890 -20.74 49.37 13.33
C ASP A 890 -20.44 48.81 11.91
N ASN A 891 -21.40 48.27 11.15
CA ASN A 891 -22.57 47.37 11.35
C ASN A 891 -23.46 47.43 10.09
N ALA A 892 -24.15 46.32 9.80
CA ALA A 892 -25.30 46.15 8.87
C ALA A 892 -25.01 46.31 7.34
N ASP A 893 -25.26 45.36 6.41
CA ASP A 893 -26.23 44.24 6.23
C ASP A 893 -27.26 44.55 5.11
N TRP A 894 -27.87 43.49 4.55
CA TRP A 894 -28.94 43.40 3.53
C TRP A 894 -28.57 43.31 2.03
N ALA A 895 -29.11 42.24 1.43
CA ALA A 895 -29.04 41.87 0.01
C ALA A 895 -30.30 42.30 -0.76
N THR A 896 -30.34 42.08 -2.10
CA THR A 896 -31.44 41.42 -2.87
C THR A 896 -31.52 41.89 -4.34
N LEU A 897 -31.17 40.98 -5.27
CA LEU A 897 -31.78 40.62 -6.58
C LEU A 897 -32.39 41.65 -7.59
N LEU A 898 -32.23 41.27 -8.88
CA LEU A 898 -33.10 41.43 -10.09
C LEU A 898 -32.92 42.59 -11.11
N LEU A 899 -32.52 42.17 -12.32
CA LEU A 899 -32.99 42.52 -13.68
C LEU A 899 -33.36 43.97 -14.09
N ALA A 900 -32.63 44.48 -15.09
CA ALA A 900 -33.13 45.27 -16.22
C ALA A 900 -32.25 44.95 -17.47
N GLN A 901 -32.81 44.58 -18.64
CA GLN A 901 -33.02 45.43 -19.84
C GLN A 901 -31.73 45.88 -20.58
N SER A 902 -31.67 45.98 -21.92
CA SER A 902 -32.65 45.70 -22.99
C SER A 902 -31.95 45.43 -24.35
N VAL A 903 -32.72 44.99 -25.36
CA VAL A 903 -32.27 44.76 -26.74
C VAL A 903 -32.41 46.02 -27.59
N THR A 904 -31.44 46.32 -28.46
CA THR A 904 -31.73 46.96 -29.77
C THR A 904 -30.61 46.77 -30.81
N ASN A 905 -31.03 46.41 -32.03
CA ASN A 905 -30.49 46.73 -33.37
C ASN A 905 -29.04 47.27 -33.49
N ASN A 906 -28.23 46.78 -34.43
CA ASN A 906 -28.56 46.97 -35.86
C ASN A 906 -27.96 45.92 -36.84
N LYS A 907 -28.49 45.90 -38.08
CA LYS A 907 -28.06 45.03 -39.19
C LYS A 907 -27.26 45.80 -40.26
N GLN A 908 -26.26 45.15 -40.86
CA GLN A 908 -25.94 45.16 -42.30
C GLN A 908 -24.96 43.98 -42.58
N LYS A 909 -25.25 43.09 -43.55
CA LYS A 909 -24.83 43.10 -44.98
C LYS A 909 -23.30 43.02 -45.18
N SER A 910 -22.72 42.21 -46.09
CA SER A 910 -23.26 41.10 -46.93
C SER A 910 -22.13 40.40 -47.73
N ASN A 911 -22.33 39.11 -48.06
CA ASN A 911 -21.72 38.34 -49.18
C ASN A 911 -20.21 38.00 -49.19
N GLN A 912 -19.92 36.67 -49.15
CA GLN A 912 -19.26 35.81 -50.17
C GLN A 912 -18.59 36.44 -51.44
N PRO A 913 -17.67 35.74 -52.15
CA PRO A 913 -17.50 34.27 -52.23
C PRO A 913 -16.04 33.71 -52.17
N LEU A 914 -15.89 32.41 -52.50
CA LEU A 914 -14.66 31.61 -52.54
C LEU A 914 -13.70 31.98 -53.70
N LYS A 915 -12.45 31.48 -53.61
CA LYS A 915 -11.67 30.98 -54.75
C LYS A 915 -10.81 29.75 -54.37
N GLN A 916 -10.35 29.01 -55.38
CA GLN A 916 -9.52 27.80 -55.29
C GLN A 916 -8.10 28.09 -55.87
N GLU A 917 -7.41 27.06 -56.41
CA GLU A 917 -6.01 27.03 -56.90
C GLU A 917 -5.01 26.95 -55.71
N GLU A 918 -4.37 25.82 -55.37
CA GLU A 918 -3.57 24.83 -56.14
C GLU A 918 -2.31 25.40 -56.80
N ASP A 919 -1.13 24.97 -56.33
CA ASP A 919 -0.03 24.56 -57.23
C ASP A 919 1.00 23.63 -56.53
N GLN A 920 1.91 23.00 -57.30
CA GLN A 920 2.86 21.97 -56.85
C GLN A 920 4.33 22.30 -57.21
N GLN A 921 5.28 21.87 -56.36
CA GLN A 921 6.61 21.29 -56.70
C GLN A 921 7.40 21.08 -55.38
N GLN A 922 7.85 19.87 -54.96
CA GLN A 922 8.76 18.87 -55.57
C GLN A 922 10.26 19.24 -55.55
N LEU A 923 11.03 18.56 -54.68
CA LEU A 923 12.33 17.89 -54.90
C LEU A 923 12.74 17.23 -53.55
N GLN A 924 12.81 15.89 -53.44
CA GLN A 924 14.02 15.04 -53.56
C GLN A 924 15.17 15.43 -52.58
N LYS A 925 15.86 14.51 -51.87
CA LYS A 925 15.81 13.03 -51.79
C LYS A 925 16.68 12.58 -50.59
N GLN A 926 16.27 11.56 -49.82
CA GLN A 926 17.08 10.37 -49.46
C GLN A 926 16.30 9.43 -48.53
N GLN A 927 16.67 8.15 -48.50
CA GLN A 927 16.10 7.08 -47.68
C GLN A 927 17.17 6.56 -46.70
N ILE A 928 16.77 6.01 -45.56
CA ILE A 928 17.11 4.62 -45.14
C ILE A 928 16.36 4.24 -43.84
N ILE A 929 15.43 3.29 -44.00
CA ILE A 929 15.06 2.17 -43.10
C ILE A 929 14.98 2.42 -41.58
N GLU A 930 13.75 2.45 -41.06
CA GLU A 930 13.41 1.93 -39.72
C GLU A 930 12.68 0.57 -39.86
N PRO A 931 13.02 -0.46 -39.05
CA PRO A 931 12.28 -1.73 -39.04
C PRO A 931 11.42 -1.92 -37.78
N GLY A 932 10.10 -2.02 -37.94
CA GLY A 932 9.26 -2.79 -37.00
C GLY A 932 7.97 -2.13 -36.51
N LEU A 933 6.87 -2.27 -37.27
CA LEU A 933 5.50 -2.24 -36.73
C LEU A 933 4.50 -2.92 -37.69
N VAL A 934 4.49 -4.26 -37.71
CA VAL A 934 3.51 -5.05 -38.47
C VAL A 934 2.87 -6.10 -37.55
N LEU A 935 1.69 -5.79 -36.99
CA LEU A 935 0.74 -6.79 -36.45
C LEU A 935 -0.61 -6.17 -35.99
N LEU A 936 -1.34 -5.44 -36.85
CA LEU A 936 -2.70 -4.99 -36.49
C LEU A 936 -3.74 -4.83 -37.64
N GLU A 937 -3.51 -5.40 -38.83
CA GLU A 937 -4.45 -5.28 -39.98
C GLU A 937 -4.93 -6.63 -40.58
N GLN A 938 -5.63 -7.47 -39.80
CA GLN A 938 -6.46 -8.56 -40.37
C GLN A 938 -7.79 -8.77 -39.62
N LYS A 939 -8.61 -7.71 -39.49
CA LYS A 939 -10.01 -7.81 -39.02
C LYS A 939 -11.00 -6.95 -39.84
N LYS A 940 -11.06 -7.18 -41.16
CA LYS A 940 -12.16 -6.70 -42.03
C LYS A 940 -12.21 -7.44 -43.39
N LYS A 941 -12.70 -8.69 -43.41
CA LYS A 941 -13.28 -9.38 -44.59
C LYS A 941 -13.79 -10.80 -44.23
N ARG A 942 -14.93 -10.88 -43.54
CA ARG A 942 -15.84 -12.05 -43.53
C ARG A 942 -17.22 -11.72 -42.93
N ASN A 943 -17.77 -10.61 -43.40
CA ASN A 943 -19.12 -10.45 -43.95
C ASN A 943 -19.02 -9.32 -44.99
#